data_AF-A0A498HX40-F1
#
_entry.id   AF-A0A498HX40-F1
#
_cell.length_a   1.000
_cell.length_b   1.000
_cell.length_c   1.000
_cell.angle_alpha   90.00
_cell.angle_beta   90.00
_cell.angle_gamma   90.00
#
_symmetry.space_group_name_H-M   'P 1'
#
loop_
_entity.id
_entity.type
_entity.pdbx_description
1 polymer ?
#
loop_
_entity_poly.entity_id
_entity_poly.type
_entity_poly.pdbx_seq_one_letter_code
_entity_poly.pdbx_strand_id
1 'polypeptide(L)'
;MGQSSSLPEAPAEHSPREISTSRRFSFKTVAIASSSTDEDSELYGEVTQGRDYTSDLPDECLASIFHFLCAGDRKRSSLVCHRWLRVDGQSRHRLSLNAQAGLLPFLPALFARFDSVTKLALRCDRKSISLDDDALVLISIRCKNLTRLKLRGCREITDLGMATFAQNCKGLKKLSCGSCMFGAKAMNAVFEHCPALEELSVKRLRGVHDGSEPIGDKIASSSLKSITLKEILNGQCFGPLVVGSKNLKTLKLIRCLGDWDTVLEKLGNGNQGVIEIHLERLQVTDLGLSAISKCSNLEVLHIVKAPECSNFGLICVAENCKLLRKLHIDGWRTNRIGDEGLIAISKECPNIQELVLIGVNPTSLSLTAIASNCQKLERLALCGSGSIGDAEFACIAAKCVALKKLCIKGCPISNVGLEMLAWGCPSLSKIKVKKCRGVSGEAAEWLRERRGSLTVNWEAGEIGSMDASGCAGGAVESDVEFPVDHVAVAIAPASSNSPLALLRTKFGVFSAKKQKPSQCPFFQPPATRTSRRCSSPCIWSSPENAPMDDLFATAEKKVLVEIVKLSQKRGMKGDKGDWKQFLSSYDKKFGASLSDPGRRSNDVLTAFLKTLNNEDDLKVLAKVVQCHTTRQAVEQLLKNFPENESPEQVSFFVTLSYWFLLALINFVVMMAMQKLVCATLEHPQYPLDYSFASNDQDWVATKLGKKSKVMTSNAMFAVDCEMVLCEDGSEALVKVCVVDADLQVKLNEFVNPCKEVTDYRSEITGVSASDLDGITCTLKDIQKLLKKLLSDGTILVGHSLCNDLQALKLEHARVIDTAYIYRYSDGPIHRKPSLNNLCKAIRKQGSPHNCLDDACAAMKLVLAKIKGEVGVIAPPAQEDVREVNMAKLLLHRIPITVPSEELHNVIPGNYTIQVKQPSVKVQGDKYSAFAIFTSPQEAHQAYEKVQGSREKDSCGRPQKLIAFKLSTGVTADLFVRKMANVDSSAQVSSKRALEVEENSGVHKKQKTGQKAEEETTAELNQCCDHLKEMERLKEEQQKALEKCSDQLKEIEGLKQQLQNKEFEISTLNKIVSKLQGGKKKGK
;
A
#
# COMPACT_ATOMS: atom_id res chain seq x y z
N MET A 1 -9.38 47.48 42.25
CA MET A 1 -8.93 48.13 43.50
C MET A 1 -10.15 48.24 44.40
N GLY A 2 -10.20 47.88 45.68
CA GLY A 2 -9.38 46.98 46.54
C GLY A 2 -10.36 46.15 47.41
N GLN A 3 -10.02 44.94 47.87
CA GLN A 3 -9.51 44.62 49.23
C GLN A 3 -10.41 45.13 50.40
N SER A 4 -10.75 44.36 51.44
CA SER A 4 -10.52 42.93 51.76
C SER A 4 -11.31 42.45 53.02
N SER A 5 -11.48 41.12 53.16
CA SER A 5 -11.53 40.32 54.41
C SER A 5 -12.57 40.58 55.54
N SER A 6 -13.44 39.59 55.82
CA SER A 6 -13.41 38.76 57.06
C SER A 6 -14.53 37.68 57.10
N LEU A 7 -14.33 36.66 57.95
CA LEU A 7 -15.17 35.49 58.28
C LEU A 7 -15.26 35.41 59.83
N PRO A 8 -15.99 34.46 60.47
CA PRO A 8 -17.32 33.91 60.20
C PRO A 8 -18.21 33.82 61.49
N GLU A 9 -19.54 33.66 61.37
CA GLU A 9 -20.34 32.95 62.40
C GLU A 9 -21.74 32.56 61.89
N ALA A 10 -22.35 31.53 62.48
CA ALA A 10 -23.67 30.99 62.13
C ALA A 10 -24.80 31.67 62.93
N PRO A 11 -26.07 31.56 62.50
CA PRO A 11 -26.94 30.60 63.21
C PRO A 11 -28.03 29.92 62.35
N ALA A 12 -28.78 29.04 63.03
CA ALA A 12 -29.84 28.15 62.58
C ALA A 12 -30.96 28.75 61.68
N GLU A 13 -31.53 27.90 60.81
CA GLU A 13 -32.85 28.11 60.19
C GLU A 13 -33.81 26.92 60.39
N HIS A 14 -35.10 27.24 60.49
CA HIS A 14 -36.20 26.31 60.67
C HIS A 14 -36.59 25.57 59.39
N SER A 15 -37.07 24.33 59.53
CA SER A 15 -37.90 23.65 58.53
C SER A 15 -39.16 24.46 58.19
N PRO A 16 -39.67 24.42 56.94
CA PRO A 16 -40.93 23.68 56.78
C PRO A 16 -41.15 22.98 55.42
N ARG A 17 -41.89 21.86 55.49
CA ARG A 17 -42.87 21.35 54.50
C ARG A 17 -42.41 21.13 53.04
N GLU A 18 -42.09 19.88 52.70
CA GLU A 18 -42.38 19.35 51.35
C GLU A 18 -43.78 18.73 51.27
N ILE A 19 -44.44 18.94 50.13
CA ILE A 19 -45.85 18.61 49.90
C ILE A 19 -45.97 17.17 49.37
N SER A 20 -46.48 16.27 50.21
CA SER A 20 -46.84 14.91 49.80
C SER A 20 -48.22 14.89 49.13
N THR A 21 -48.29 14.93 47.79
CA THR A 21 -49.49 14.52 47.04
C THR A 21 -49.16 13.81 45.73
N SER A 22 -49.38 12.49 45.71
CA SER A 22 -49.96 11.69 44.59
C SER A 22 -49.25 11.70 43.21
N ARG A 23 -49.10 10.58 42.48
CA ARG A 23 -50.03 9.45 42.31
C ARG A 23 -49.28 8.13 42.06
N ARG A 24 -49.78 7.03 42.62
CA ARG A 24 -49.47 5.67 42.14
C ARG A 24 -50.05 5.51 40.73
N PHE A 25 -49.25 5.04 39.77
CA PHE A 25 -49.79 4.39 38.57
C PHE A 25 -49.54 2.89 38.66
N SER A 26 -50.61 2.11 38.78
CA SER A 26 -50.54 0.65 38.81
C SER A 26 -50.41 0.10 37.39
N PHE A 27 -49.45 -0.79 37.16
CA PHE A 27 -49.56 -1.74 36.06
C PHE A 27 -50.37 -2.94 36.53
N LYS A 28 -51.54 -3.16 35.91
CA LYS A 28 -52.33 -4.39 36.09
C LYS A 28 -51.59 -5.53 35.42
N THR A 29 -51.18 -6.53 36.18
CA THR A 29 -50.75 -7.82 35.64
C THR A 29 -51.95 -8.54 35.05
N VAL A 30 -51.90 -8.87 33.75
CA VAL A 30 -52.87 -9.79 33.15
C VAL A 30 -52.48 -11.20 33.59
N ALA A 31 -53.32 -11.82 34.41
CA ALA A 31 -53.20 -13.23 34.73
C ALA A 31 -53.69 -14.06 33.54
N ILE A 32 -52.85 -14.96 33.04
CA ILE A 32 -53.31 -16.10 32.24
C ILE A 32 -53.51 -17.23 33.23
N ALA A 33 -54.78 -17.50 33.56
CA ALA A 33 -55.16 -18.71 34.25
C ALA A 33 -55.20 -19.88 33.25
N SER A 34 -54.70 -21.03 33.66
CA SER A 34 -54.97 -22.32 33.05
C SER A 34 -55.29 -23.30 34.16
N SER A 35 -56.59 -23.41 34.45
CA SER A 35 -57.15 -24.42 35.34
C SER A 35 -57.68 -25.57 34.52
N SER A 36 -57.05 -26.73 34.63
CA SER A 36 -57.68 -28.03 34.35
C SER A 36 -57.68 -28.79 35.67
N THR A 37 -58.87 -29.00 36.22
CA THR A 37 -59.06 -29.96 37.31
C THR A 37 -59.00 -31.38 36.72
N ASP A 38 -58.37 -32.31 37.43
CA ASP A 38 -59.11 -33.39 38.12
C ASP A 38 -58.13 -34.40 38.75
N GLU A 39 -58.37 -34.64 40.04
CA GLU A 39 -58.23 -35.89 40.82
C GLU A 39 -56.88 -36.62 41.03
N ASP A 40 -56.76 -37.13 42.27
CA ASP A 40 -55.92 -38.21 42.80
C ASP A 40 -54.37 -38.15 42.75
N SER A 41 -53.78 -37.74 43.88
CA SER A 41 -53.34 -38.72 44.91
C SER A 41 -52.76 -38.01 46.13
N GLU A 42 -53.26 -38.36 47.32
CA GLU A 42 -52.56 -38.05 48.57
C GLU A 42 -51.33 -38.95 48.78
N LEU A 43 -50.54 -38.56 49.80
CA LEU A 43 -49.79 -39.40 50.75
C LEU A 43 -48.25 -39.55 50.63
N TYR A 44 -47.62 -39.12 51.74
CA TYR A 44 -46.26 -39.36 52.24
C TYR A 44 -45.01 -38.76 51.56
N GLY A 45 -44.37 -37.84 52.29
CA GLY A 45 -42.97 -37.47 52.10
C GLY A 45 -42.62 -36.11 52.71
N GLU A 46 -42.23 -36.06 54.00
CA GLU A 46 -41.59 -34.87 54.57
C GLU A 46 -40.25 -34.60 53.86
N VAL A 47 -40.27 -33.70 52.88
CA VAL A 47 -39.04 -33.10 52.35
C VAL A 47 -38.86 -31.75 53.03
N THR A 48 -37.84 -31.68 53.89
CA THR A 48 -37.40 -30.49 54.61
C THR A 48 -37.55 -29.21 53.77
N GLN A 49 -38.37 -28.25 54.21
CA GLN A 49 -38.44 -26.94 53.57
C GLN A 49 -37.03 -26.33 53.55
N GLY A 50 -36.43 -26.25 52.37
CA GLY A 50 -35.06 -25.79 52.20
C GLY A 50 -34.93 -24.32 52.59
N ARG A 51 -34.35 -24.06 53.78
CA ARG A 51 -33.99 -22.72 54.22
C ARG A 51 -33.08 -22.06 53.18
N ASP A 52 -33.49 -20.91 52.65
CA ASP A 52 -32.60 -20.09 51.82
C ASP A 52 -31.53 -19.43 52.69
N TYR A 53 -30.38 -20.09 52.81
CA TYR A 53 -29.21 -19.55 53.50
C TYR A 53 -28.68 -18.23 52.91
N THR A 54 -29.11 -17.83 51.71
CA THR A 54 -28.73 -16.52 51.13
C THR A 54 -29.60 -15.37 51.60
N SER A 55 -30.78 -15.66 52.20
CA SER A 55 -31.62 -14.65 52.84
C SER A 55 -30.95 -14.03 54.08
N ASP A 56 -30.11 -14.79 54.79
CA ASP A 56 -29.38 -14.33 55.98
C ASP A 56 -28.12 -13.49 55.67
N LEU A 57 -27.64 -13.48 54.42
CA LEU A 57 -26.46 -12.72 54.01
C LEU A 57 -26.80 -11.24 53.72
N PRO A 58 -25.99 -10.26 54.11
CA PRO A 58 -26.12 -8.87 53.64
C PRO A 58 -25.96 -8.71 52.11
N ASP A 59 -26.55 -7.67 51.54
CA ASP A 59 -26.48 -7.39 50.08
C ASP A 59 -25.02 -7.16 49.60
N GLU A 60 -24.12 -6.63 50.45
CA GLU A 60 -22.69 -6.47 50.14
C GLU A 60 -21.96 -7.82 50.08
N CYS A 61 -22.34 -8.77 50.94
CA CYS A 61 -21.79 -10.12 50.94
C CYS A 61 -22.25 -10.89 49.69
N LEU A 62 -23.53 -10.77 49.33
CA LEU A 62 -24.08 -11.34 48.11
C LEU A 62 -23.46 -10.71 46.84
N ALA A 63 -23.25 -9.40 46.83
CA ALA A 63 -22.50 -8.70 45.78
C ALA A 63 -21.04 -9.19 45.65
N SER A 64 -20.39 -9.49 46.78
CA SER A 64 -19.04 -10.04 46.82
C SER A 64 -18.99 -11.45 46.24
N ILE A 65 -19.97 -12.31 46.56
CA ILE A 65 -20.14 -13.63 45.93
C ILE A 65 -20.32 -13.49 44.40
N PHE A 66 -21.17 -12.56 43.95
CA PHE A 66 -21.38 -12.30 42.53
C PHE A 66 -20.13 -11.76 41.80
N HIS A 67 -19.09 -11.28 42.51
CA HIS A 67 -17.83 -10.88 41.91
C HIS A 67 -17.04 -12.08 41.34
N PHE A 68 -17.15 -13.25 41.96
CA PHE A 68 -16.47 -14.47 41.53
C PHE A 68 -17.20 -15.19 40.38
N LEU A 69 -18.47 -14.86 40.12
CA LEU A 69 -19.27 -15.48 39.06
C LEU A 69 -18.87 -14.99 37.66
N CYS A 70 -18.87 -15.90 36.69
CA CYS A 70 -18.65 -15.52 35.30
C CYS A 70 -19.84 -14.70 34.74
N ALA A 71 -19.61 -13.98 33.63
CA ALA A 71 -20.64 -13.10 33.06
C ALA A 71 -21.93 -13.83 32.62
N GLY A 72 -21.87 -15.14 32.37
CA GLY A 72 -23.02 -15.99 32.07
C GLY A 72 -23.78 -16.40 33.34
N ASP A 73 -23.08 -16.97 34.33
CA ASP A 73 -23.68 -17.36 35.61
C ASP A 73 -24.35 -16.19 36.30
N ARG A 74 -23.69 -15.04 36.30
CA ARG A 74 -24.22 -13.80 36.88
C ARG A 74 -25.50 -13.29 36.19
N LYS A 75 -25.72 -13.63 34.91
CA LYS A 75 -27.03 -13.41 34.25
C LYS A 75 -28.08 -14.42 34.70
N ARG A 76 -27.71 -15.68 34.96
CA ARG A 76 -28.61 -16.69 35.53
C ARG A 76 -29.00 -16.35 36.97
N SER A 77 -28.05 -15.90 37.79
CA SER A 77 -28.27 -15.39 39.15
C SER A 77 -29.28 -14.24 39.18
N SER A 78 -29.29 -13.36 38.17
CA SER A 78 -30.29 -12.29 38.04
C SER A 78 -31.73 -12.79 37.86
N LEU A 79 -31.93 -14.06 37.47
CA LEU A 79 -33.25 -14.66 37.23
C LEU A 79 -33.76 -15.46 38.44
N VAL A 80 -32.96 -15.61 39.50
CA VAL A 80 -33.33 -16.41 40.69
C VAL A 80 -34.43 -15.71 41.51
N CYS A 81 -34.25 -14.43 41.85
CA CYS A 81 -35.25 -13.64 42.55
C CYS A 81 -35.03 -12.13 42.37
N HIS A 82 -36.02 -11.31 42.73
CA HIS A 82 -35.94 -9.84 42.63
C HIS A 82 -34.79 -9.23 43.44
N ARG A 83 -34.43 -9.82 44.59
CA ARG A 83 -33.29 -9.37 45.40
C ARG A 83 -31.97 -9.57 44.65
N TRP A 84 -31.75 -10.77 44.11
CA TRP A 84 -30.55 -11.08 43.32
C TRP A 84 -30.49 -10.26 42.01
N LEU A 85 -31.64 -10.00 41.37
CA LEU A 85 -31.76 -9.12 40.21
C LEU A 85 -31.25 -7.68 40.51
N ARG A 86 -31.64 -7.14 41.67
CA ARG A 86 -31.23 -5.81 42.17
C ARG A 86 -29.75 -5.78 42.54
N VAL A 87 -29.30 -6.73 43.35
CA VAL A 87 -27.91 -6.84 43.82
C VAL A 87 -26.93 -7.05 42.65
N ASP A 88 -27.29 -7.84 41.62
CA ASP A 88 -26.49 -7.89 40.38
C ASP A 88 -26.42 -6.50 39.73
N GLY A 89 -27.55 -5.81 39.58
CA GLY A 89 -27.62 -4.49 38.95
C GLY A 89 -26.61 -3.50 39.55
N GLN A 90 -26.72 -3.31 40.87
CA GLN A 90 -25.92 -2.35 41.64
C GLN A 90 -24.44 -2.75 41.76
N SER A 91 -24.11 -4.05 41.81
CA SER A 91 -22.72 -4.50 41.97
C SER A 91 -21.96 -4.73 40.66
N ARG A 92 -22.56 -4.46 39.48
CA ARG A 92 -21.99 -4.85 38.17
C ARG A 92 -21.20 -3.75 37.49
N HIS A 93 -19.94 -3.62 37.89
CA HIS A 93 -19.01 -2.64 37.31
C HIS A 93 -18.58 -2.91 35.85
N ARG A 94 -18.81 -4.12 35.31
CA ARG A 94 -18.40 -4.51 33.95
C ARG A 94 -19.58 -5.03 33.14
N LEU A 95 -19.86 -4.35 32.03
CA LEU A 95 -20.93 -4.69 31.09
C LEU A 95 -20.37 -4.89 29.68
N SER A 96 -20.87 -5.89 28.96
CA SER A 96 -20.53 -6.15 27.55
C SER A 96 -21.81 -6.41 26.79
N LEU A 97 -22.08 -5.59 25.77
CA LEU A 97 -23.33 -5.56 25.02
C LEU A 97 -23.09 -5.88 23.54
N ASN A 98 -24.07 -6.54 22.93
CA ASN A 98 -24.17 -6.61 21.47
C ASN A 98 -24.80 -5.30 20.98
N ALA A 99 -23.97 -4.41 20.45
CA ALA A 99 -24.29 -3.03 20.13
C ALA A 99 -24.94 -2.91 18.75
N GLN A 100 -26.05 -3.62 18.56
CA GLN A 100 -26.91 -3.53 17.37
C GLN A 100 -27.94 -2.42 17.55
N ALA A 101 -28.39 -1.80 16.45
CA ALA A 101 -29.34 -0.66 16.47
C ALA A 101 -30.61 -0.93 17.31
N GLY A 102 -31.17 -2.15 17.24
CA GLY A 102 -32.36 -2.55 18.02
C GLY A 102 -32.19 -2.55 19.55
N LEU A 103 -30.99 -2.32 20.07
CA LEU A 103 -30.74 -2.14 21.51
C LEU A 103 -31.11 -0.71 22.00
N LEU A 104 -31.13 0.29 21.10
CA LEU A 104 -31.36 1.71 21.43
C LEU A 104 -32.55 1.95 22.40
N PRO A 105 -33.77 1.39 22.18
CA PRO A 105 -34.92 1.64 23.07
C PRO A 105 -34.73 1.11 24.50
N PHE A 106 -33.86 0.12 24.67
CA PHE A 106 -33.64 -0.55 25.95
C PHE A 106 -32.48 0.07 26.76
N LEU A 107 -31.63 0.91 26.15
CA LEU A 107 -30.49 1.54 26.82
C LEU A 107 -30.89 2.32 28.09
N PRO A 108 -31.97 3.13 28.13
CA PRO A 108 -32.35 3.86 29.33
C PRO A 108 -32.68 2.94 30.52
N ALA A 109 -33.49 1.89 30.29
CA ALA A 109 -33.83 0.92 31.33
C ALA A 109 -32.63 0.06 31.75
N LEU A 110 -31.76 -0.30 30.78
CA LEU A 110 -30.56 -1.07 31.03
C LEU A 110 -29.58 -0.34 31.95
N PHE A 111 -29.30 0.94 31.69
CA PHE A 111 -28.39 1.75 32.50
C PHE A 111 -29.04 2.37 33.74
N ALA A 112 -30.37 2.38 33.85
CA ALA A 112 -31.04 2.58 35.13
C ALA A 112 -30.88 1.37 36.08
N ARG A 113 -30.80 0.14 35.54
CA ARG A 113 -30.48 -1.06 36.33
C ARG A 113 -28.99 -1.20 36.65
N PHE A 114 -28.12 -0.82 35.71
CA PHE A 114 -26.67 -0.97 35.80
C PHE A 114 -25.98 0.40 35.97
N ASP A 115 -26.33 1.12 37.03
CA ASP A 115 -25.85 2.47 37.37
C ASP A 115 -24.33 2.52 37.66
N SER A 116 -23.81 1.44 38.24
CA SER A 116 -22.45 1.35 38.77
C SER A 116 -21.42 0.86 37.74
N VAL A 117 -21.75 0.92 36.45
CA VAL A 117 -20.88 0.48 35.34
C VAL A 117 -19.72 1.46 35.13
N THR A 118 -18.50 0.96 35.37
CA THR A 118 -17.26 1.70 35.11
C THR A 118 -16.49 1.17 33.91
N LYS A 119 -16.87 0.00 33.37
CA LYS A 119 -16.19 -0.70 32.27
C LYS A 119 -17.21 -1.22 31.27
N LEU A 120 -17.36 -0.54 30.13
CA LEU A 120 -18.34 -0.88 29.08
C LEU A 120 -17.64 -1.39 27.82
N ALA A 121 -18.16 -2.49 27.26
CA ALA A 121 -17.74 -3.00 25.96
C ALA A 121 -18.93 -3.12 25.01
N LEU A 122 -18.91 -2.32 23.94
CA LEU A 122 -19.87 -2.34 22.84
C LEU A 122 -19.26 -3.12 21.67
N ARG A 123 -19.93 -4.18 21.24
CA ARG A 123 -19.48 -5.03 20.12
C ARG A 123 -20.60 -5.17 19.11
N CYS A 124 -20.35 -4.86 17.84
CA CYS A 124 -21.27 -5.17 16.75
C CYS A 124 -20.58 -6.06 15.71
N ASP A 125 -21.33 -7.00 15.14
CA ASP A 125 -20.86 -7.88 14.07
C ASP A 125 -20.92 -7.20 12.70
N ARG A 126 -20.03 -7.61 11.81
CA ARG A 126 -19.83 -6.94 10.50
C ARG A 126 -21.06 -6.91 9.58
N LYS A 127 -22.07 -7.74 9.86
CA LYS A 127 -23.32 -7.89 9.11
C LYS A 127 -24.49 -7.10 9.70
N SER A 128 -24.35 -6.58 10.93
CA SER A 128 -25.42 -5.87 11.64
C SER A 128 -25.19 -4.37 11.61
N ILE A 129 -26.27 -3.60 11.60
CA ILE A 129 -26.24 -2.15 11.83
C ILE A 129 -25.92 -1.93 13.31
N SER A 130 -24.89 -1.13 13.60
CA SER A 130 -24.50 -0.86 14.98
C SER A 130 -25.37 0.22 15.63
N LEU A 131 -25.20 0.39 16.94
CA LEU A 131 -25.53 1.65 17.61
C LEU A 131 -24.87 2.84 16.90
N ASP A 132 -25.56 3.97 16.95
CA ASP A 132 -25.28 5.27 16.36
C ASP A 132 -24.77 6.27 17.42
N ASP A 133 -24.67 7.54 17.04
CA ASP A 133 -24.25 8.64 17.91
C ASP A 133 -25.26 8.90 19.04
N ASP A 134 -26.57 8.89 18.77
CA ASP A 134 -27.62 9.11 19.79
C ASP A 134 -27.56 8.06 20.91
N ALA A 135 -27.38 6.79 20.54
CA ALA A 135 -27.13 5.71 21.47
C ALA A 135 -25.89 5.96 22.34
N LEU A 136 -24.79 6.40 21.75
CA LEU A 136 -23.54 6.67 22.46
C LEU A 136 -23.67 7.87 23.41
N VAL A 137 -24.38 8.92 22.99
CA VAL A 137 -24.67 10.10 23.81
C VAL A 137 -25.56 9.73 25.00
N LEU A 138 -26.63 8.96 24.79
CA LEU A 138 -27.48 8.44 25.88
C LEU A 138 -26.68 7.62 26.90
N ILE A 139 -25.77 6.76 26.43
CA ILE A 139 -24.83 6.01 27.28
C ILE A 139 -23.95 6.97 28.08
N SER A 140 -23.39 8.00 27.46
CA SER A 140 -22.49 8.96 28.13
C SER A 140 -23.18 9.77 29.24
N ILE A 141 -24.45 10.12 29.05
CA ILE A 141 -25.26 10.87 30.02
C ILE A 141 -25.58 10.02 31.25
N ARG A 142 -25.85 8.72 31.05
CA ARG A 142 -26.21 7.76 32.12
C ARG A 142 -24.98 7.19 32.84
N CYS A 143 -23.87 6.97 32.13
CA CYS A 143 -22.66 6.31 32.65
C CYS A 143 -21.52 7.30 32.94
N LYS A 144 -21.77 8.36 33.72
CA LYS A 144 -20.76 9.41 33.98
C LYS A 144 -19.46 8.91 34.63
N ASN A 145 -19.54 7.80 35.38
CA ASN A 145 -18.41 7.16 36.06
C ASN A 145 -17.62 6.18 35.16
N LEU A 146 -17.77 6.24 33.83
CA LEU A 146 -17.10 5.30 32.93
C LEU A 146 -15.58 5.53 32.87
N THR A 147 -14.83 4.56 33.39
CA THR A 147 -13.35 4.58 33.36
C THR A 147 -12.76 3.82 32.18
N ARG A 148 -13.50 2.89 31.56
CA ARG A 148 -13.03 2.10 30.41
C ARG A 148 -14.13 1.92 29.37
N LEU A 149 -13.87 2.34 28.13
CA LEU A 149 -14.72 2.10 26.97
C LEU A 149 -14.01 1.19 25.98
N LYS A 150 -14.72 0.17 25.47
CA LYS A 150 -14.28 -0.66 24.35
C LYS A 150 -15.32 -0.71 23.25
N LEU A 151 -15.02 -0.11 22.11
CA LEU A 151 -15.81 -0.14 20.88
C LEU A 151 -15.22 -1.16 19.90
N ARG A 152 -16.04 -2.05 19.35
CA ARG A 152 -15.63 -2.98 18.28
C ARG A 152 -16.73 -3.13 17.24
N GLY A 153 -16.47 -2.72 16.01
CA GLY A 153 -17.41 -2.83 14.89
C GLY A 153 -18.57 -1.83 14.94
N CYS A 154 -18.55 -0.87 15.86
CA CYS A 154 -19.48 0.25 15.88
C CYS A 154 -19.12 1.19 14.72
N ARG A 155 -19.90 1.12 13.63
CA ARG A 155 -19.64 1.84 12.38
C ARG A 155 -20.44 3.12 12.27
N GLU A 156 -21.68 3.10 12.73
CA GLU A 156 -22.59 4.26 12.72
C GLU A 156 -22.22 5.32 13.78
N ILE A 157 -21.15 5.09 14.56
CA ILE A 157 -20.57 6.09 15.47
C ILE A 157 -19.60 6.98 14.68
N THR A 158 -19.91 8.27 14.62
CA THR A 158 -19.18 9.29 13.87
C THR A 158 -18.24 10.11 14.76
N ASP A 159 -17.58 11.11 14.18
CA ASP A 159 -16.74 12.04 14.95
C ASP A 159 -17.55 12.86 15.96
N LEU A 160 -18.81 13.20 15.63
CA LEU A 160 -19.67 14.03 16.48
C LEU A 160 -20.09 13.28 17.75
N GLY A 161 -20.65 12.07 17.63
CA GLY A 161 -21.04 11.27 18.80
C GLY A 161 -19.87 10.94 19.71
N MET A 162 -18.67 10.68 19.17
CA MET A 162 -17.46 10.49 19.99
C MET A 162 -17.03 11.77 20.73
N ALA A 163 -17.15 12.95 20.11
CA ALA A 163 -16.83 14.22 20.76
C ALA A 163 -17.82 14.53 21.91
N THR A 164 -19.12 14.39 21.67
CA THR A 164 -20.15 14.57 22.71
C THR A 164 -20.06 13.52 23.81
N PHE A 165 -19.69 12.27 23.48
CA PHE A 165 -19.37 11.24 24.48
C PHE A 165 -18.20 11.68 25.38
N ALA A 166 -17.11 12.19 24.79
CA ALA A 166 -15.91 12.59 25.51
C ALA A 166 -16.18 13.78 26.47
N GLN A 167 -17.01 14.74 26.05
CA GLN A 167 -17.45 15.87 26.89
C GLN A 167 -18.14 15.41 28.19
N ASN A 168 -18.93 14.33 28.12
CA ASN A 168 -19.67 13.78 29.26
C ASN A 168 -18.83 12.82 30.12
N CYS A 169 -17.93 12.03 29.53
CA CYS A 169 -17.19 10.95 30.20
C CYS A 169 -15.74 11.32 30.61
N LYS A 170 -15.56 12.47 31.28
CA LYS A 170 -14.24 13.04 31.65
C LYS A 170 -13.34 12.11 32.49
N GLY A 171 -13.92 11.13 33.18
CA GLY A 171 -13.21 10.12 33.99
C GLY A 171 -12.62 8.94 33.22
N LEU A 172 -12.66 8.97 31.88
CA LEU A 172 -12.20 7.87 31.03
C LEU A 172 -10.67 7.67 31.14
N LYS A 173 -10.27 6.50 31.66
CA LYS A 173 -8.86 6.09 31.81
C LYS A 173 -8.37 5.17 30.69
N LYS A 174 -9.25 4.41 30.04
CA LYS A 174 -8.87 3.49 28.96
C LYS A 174 -9.86 3.54 27.79
N LEU A 175 -9.37 3.81 26.59
CA LEU A 175 -10.14 3.74 25.35
C LEU A 175 -9.58 2.65 24.43
N SER A 176 -10.44 1.72 24.02
CA SER A 176 -10.12 0.76 22.96
C SER A 176 -11.15 0.86 21.85
N CYS A 177 -10.72 1.17 20.62
CA CYS A 177 -11.59 1.25 19.45
C CYS A 177 -11.09 0.31 18.34
N GLY A 178 -12.03 -0.31 17.61
CA GLY A 178 -11.71 -1.41 16.71
C GLY A 178 -12.65 -1.51 15.52
N SER A 179 -12.19 -1.22 14.30
CA SER A 179 -13.02 -1.25 13.07
C SER A 179 -14.22 -0.30 13.11
N CYS A 180 -13.99 0.94 13.54
CA CYS A 180 -15.00 2.00 13.71
C CYS A 180 -14.98 3.06 12.58
N MET A 181 -16.12 3.78 12.45
CA MET A 181 -16.37 4.94 11.58
C MET A 181 -15.37 6.09 11.78
N PHE A 182 -15.43 6.72 12.96
CA PHE A 182 -14.74 7.95 13.31
C PHE A 182 -13.22 8.01 13.01
N GLY A 183 -12.73 9.25 12.87
CA GLY A 183 -11.38 9.59 12.41
C GLY A 183 -10.57 10.39 13.43
N ALA A 184 -9.73 11.29 12.92
CA ALA A 184 -8.82 12.10 13.74
C ALA A 184 -9.57 13.08 14.66
N LYS A 185 -10.69 13.66 14.21
CA LYS A 185 -11.47 14.65 14.97
C LYS A 185 -12.05 14.06 16.26
N ALA A 186 -12.64 12.86 16.21
CA ALA A 186 -13.05 12.12 17.42
C ALA A 186 -11.88 11.89 18.38
N MET A 187 -10.73 11.46 17.85
CA MET A 187 -9.56 11.15 18.68
C MET A 187 -9.04 12.41 19.37
N ASN A 188 -8.91 13.52 18.64
CA ASN A 188 -8.52 14.82 19.19
C ASN A 188 -9.51 15.31 20.26
N ALA A 189 -10.82 15.23 20.01
CA ALA A 189 -11.85 15.58 21.00
C ALA A 189 -11.79 14.69 22.26
N VAL A 190 -11.43 13.40 22.13
CA VAL A 190 -11.19 12.52 23.29
C VAL A 190 -10.00 13.00 24.11
N PHE A 191 -8.85 13.33 23.50
CA PHE A 191 -7.68 13.79 24.26
C PHE A 191 -7.90 15.14 24.93
N GLU A 192 -8.74 15.99 24.34
CA GLU A 192 -9.15 17.28 24.90
C GLU A 192 -10.05 17.13 26.15
N HIS A 193 -11.08 16.29 26.07
CA HIS A 193 -12.11 16.21 27.11
C HIS A 193 -11.88 15.10 28.16
N CYS A 194 -10.99 14.14 27.89
CA CYS A 194 -10.65 13.04 28.80
C CYS A 194 -9.19 13.12 29.30
N PRO A 195 -8.83 14.09 30.17
CA PRO A 195 -7.46 14.28 30.64
C PRO A 195 -6.92 13.12 31.50
N ALA A 196 -7.80 12.23 31.99
CA ALA A 196 -7.43 11.06 32.80
C ALA A 196 -7.01 9.83 31.97
N LEU A 197 -6.90 9.92 30.65
CA LEU A 197 -6.67 8.79 29.75
C LEU A 197 -5.25 8.22 29.86
N GLU A 198 -5.12 7.01 30.42
CA GLU A 198 -3.84 6.31 30.64
C GLU A 198 -3.49 5.29 29.55
N GLU A 199 -4.50 4.70 28.89
CA GLU A 199 -4.31 3.64 27.89
C GLU A 199 -5.18 3.85 26.64
N LEU A 200 -4.53 3.84 25.49
CA LEU A 200 -5.14 3.90 24.17
C LEU A 200 -4.85 2.62 23.38
N SER A 201 -5.89 1.99 22.83
CA SER A 201 -5.75 0.84 21.93
C SER A 201 -6.62 1.00 20.68
N VAL A 202 -6.01 1.38 19.56
CA VAL A 202 -6.67 1.58 18.25
C VAL A 202 -6.39 0.39 17.33
N LYS A 203 -7.43 -0.18 16.70
CA LYS A 203 -7.29 -1.27 15.72
C LYS A 203 -8.13 -1.06 14.45
N ARG A 204 -7.51 -0.98 13.27
CA ARG A 204 -8.22 -0.76 11.98
C ARG A 204 -9.21 0.40 12.07
N LEU A 205 -8.78 1.56 12.57
CA LEU A 205 -9.61 2.76 12.54
C LEU A 205 -9.73 3.20 11.07
N ARG A 206 -10.96 3.42 10.58
CA ARG A 206 -11.21 3.55 9.14
C ARG A 206 -11.48 4.98 8.68
N GLY A 207 -11.89 5.89 9.56
CA GLY A 207 -12.01 7.34 9.28
C GLY A 207 -10.68 8.10 9.30
N VAL A 208 -9.55 7.38 9.37
CA VAL A 208 -8.21 7.96 9.24
C VAL A 208 -7.71 7.67 7.83
N HIS A 209 -7.71 8.72 7.01
CA HIS A 209 -7.33 8.71 5.59
C HIS A 209 -6.02 9.48 5.36
N ASP A 210 -5.45 9.37 4.16
CA ASP A 210 -4.32 10.21 3.75
C ASP A 210 -4.79 11.67 3.63
N GLY A 211 -4.09 12.59 4.30
CA GLY A 211 -4.54 13.98 4.49
C GLY A 211 -5.39 14.24 5.74
N SER A 212 -5.56 13.26 6.65
CA SER A 212 -6.14 13.52 7.97
C SER A 212 -5.27 14.49 8.79
N GLU A 213 -5.91 15.34 9.60
CA GLU A 213 -5.19 16.15 10.60
C GLU A 213 -4.36 15.27 11.55
N PRO A 214 -3.23 15.77 12.07
CA PRO A 214 -2.42 14.99 12.99
C PRO A 214 -3.16 14.81 14.32
N ILE A 215 -3.03 13.62 14.90
CA ILE A 215 -3.70 13.22 16.12
C ILE A 215 -2.78 13.54 17.31
N GLY A 216 -3.28 14.30 18.28
CA GLY A 216 -2.54 14.71 19.48
C GLY A 216 -1.59 15.90 19.30
N ASP A 217 -1.65 16.60 18.16
CA ASP A 217 -0.73 17.71 17.83
C ASP A 217 -0.83 18.90 18.79
N LYS A 218 -2.07 19.30 19.12
CA LYS A 218 -2.35 20.46 20.00
C LYS A 218 -2.36 20.10 21.49
N ILE A 219 -2.37 18.81 21.83
CA ILE A 219 -2.59 18.33 23.20
C ILE A 219 -1.63 17.18 23.49
N ALA A 220 -0.51 17.52 24.13
CA ALA A 220 0.37 16.54 24.76
C ALA A 220 -0.41 15.80 25.86
N SER A 221 -0.85 14.57 25.57
CA SER A 221 -1.56 13.72 26.53
C SER A 221 -0.59 13.23 27.61
N SER A 222 -0.36 14.10 28.60
CA SER A 222 0.61 13.90 29.69
C SER A 222 0.25 12.72 30.60
N SER A 223 -1.00 12.24 30.56
CA SER A 223 -1.51 11.10 31.31
C SER A 223 -1.34 9.75 30.59
N LEU A 224 -1.11 9.72 29.26
CA LEU A 224 -0.96 8.47 28.52
C LEU A 224 0.31 7.73 28.93
N LYS A 225 0.12 6.48 29.36
CA LYS A 225 1.16 5.53 29.78
C LYS A 225 1.31 4.39 28.79
N SER A 226 0.28 4.09 27.99
CA SER A 226 0.30 2.99 27.03
C SER A 226 -0.44 3.35 25.74
N ILE A 227 0.25 3.26 24.61
CA ILE A 227 -0.30 3.43 23.26
C ILE A 227 -0.14 2.12 22.49
N THR A 228 -1.24 1.63 21.92
CA THR A 228 -1.26 0.43 21.07
C THR A 228 -2.00 0.72 19.77
N LEU A 229 -1.29 0.73 18.66
CA LEU A 229 -1.81 0.92 17.30
C LEU A 229 -1.68 -0.39 16.51
N LYS A 230 -2.78 -0.88 15.94
CA LYS A 230 -2.82 -2.14 15.19
C LYS A 230 -3.53 -2.01 13.85
N GLU A 231 -2.87 -2.39 12.77
CA GLU A 231 -3.44 -2.44 11.41
C GLU A 231 -4.04 -1.08 11.00
N ILE A 232 -3.26 -0.01 11.18
CA ILE A 232 -3.61 1.38 10.82
C ILE A 232 -3.01 1.70 9.44
N LEU A 233 -3.81 2.28 8.55
CA LEU A 233 -3.38 2.59 7.18
C LEU A 233 -2.41 3.79 7.17
N ASN A 234 -2.85 4.97 7.59
CA ASN A 234 -1.96 6.10 7.84
C ASN A 234 -1.53 6.06 9.31
N GLY A 235 -0.39 5.42 9.61
CA GLY A 235 0.14 5.31 10.96
C GLY A 235 0.73 6.61 11.50
N GLN A 236 1.37 7.40 10.62
CA GLN A 236 2.13 8.60 10.95
C GLN A 236 1.29 9.73 11.56
N CYS A 237 -0.03 9.76 11.32
CA CYS A 237 -0.91 10.75 11.96
C CYS A 237 -0.92 10.64 13.50
N PHE A 238 -0.56 9.49 14.09
CA PHE A 238 -0.38 9.33 15.53
C PHE A 238 1.02 9.74 16.04
N GLY A 239 1.92 10.17 15.15
CA GLY A 239 3.28 10.59 15.49
C GLY A 239 3.33 11.68 16.57
N PRO A 240 2.59 12.80 16.42
CA PRO A 240 2.55 13.86 17.43
C PRO A 240 2.04 13.38 18.80
N LEU A 241 1.01 12.54 18.84
CA LEU A 241 0.55 11.91 20.08
C LEU A 241 1.65 11.08 20.77
N VAL A 242 2.39 10.27 20.00
CA VAL A 242 3.48 9.42 20.54
C VAL A 242 4.61 10.28 21.09
N VAL A 243 5.05 11.30 20.36
CA VAL A 243 6.13 12.22 20.76
C VAL A 243 5.71 13.12 21.94
N GLY A 244 4.46 13.58 21.96
CA GLY A 244 3.92 14.43 23.03
C GLY A 244 3.63 13.70 24.35
N SER A 245 3.55 12.37 24.33
CA SER A 245 3.23 11.53 25.51
C SER A 245 4.46 11.33 26.41
N LYS A 246 4.81 12.35 27.21
CA LYS A 246 6.02 12.34 28.07
C LYS A 246 6.07 11.24 29.13
N ASN A 247 4.93 10.68 29.53
CA ASN A 247 4.82 9.59 30.52
C ASN A 247 4.58 8.20 29.89
N LEU A 248 4.79 8.07 28.57
CA LEU A 248 4.60 6.81 27.86
C LEU A 248 5.58 5.74 28.36
N LYS A 249 5.05 4.63 28.87
CA LYS A 249 5.80 3.45 29.32
C LYS A 249 5.74 2.31 28.31
N THR A 250 4.68 2.24 27.50
CA THR A 250 4.42 1.14 26.58
C THR A 250 4.00 1.66 25.22
N LEU A 251 4.75 1.31 24.18
CA LEU A 251 4.43 1.60 22.78
C LEU A 251 4.32 0.29 21.99
N LYS A 252 3.15 0.02 21.39
CA LYS A 252 2.95 -1.15 20.52
C LYS A 252 2.45 -0.72 19.15
N LEU A 253 3.28 -0.89 18.14
CA LEU A 253 3.04 -0.53 16.75
C LEU A 253 3.03 -1.81 15.92
N ILE A 254 1.86 -2.19 15.40
CA ILE A 254 1.66 -3.49 14.75
C ILE A 254 0.98 -3.28 13.40
N ARG A 255 1.67 -3.56 12.29
CA ARG A 255 1.16 -3.44 10.90
C ARG A 255 0.60 -2.04 10.62
N CYS A 256 1.30 -1.02 11.08
CA CYS A 256 0.98 0.37 10.78
C CYS A 256 1.89 0.85 9.65
N LEU A 257 1.32 1.33 8.55
CA LEU A 257 2.13 1.78 7.40
C LEU A 257 2.68 3.20 7.65
N GLY A 258 3.70 3.55 6.87
CA GLY A 258 4.48 4.78 7.00
C GLY A 258 5.84 4.51 7.64
N ASP A 259 6.77 5.42 7.42
CA ASP A 259 8.09 5.47 8.06
C ASP A 259 7.93 5.88 9.54
N TRP A 260 8.50 5.08 10.45
CA TRP A 260 8.46 5.32 11.88
C TRP A 260 9.79 5.81 12.46
N ASP A 261 10.88 5.82 11.71
CA ASP A 261 12.23 6.17 12.23
C ASP A 261 12.25 7.61 12.77
N THR A 262 11.68 8.56 12.01
CA THR A 262 11.56 9.97 12.43
C THR A 262 10.69 10.18 13.68
N VAL A 263 9.69 9.31 13.90
CA VAL A 263 8.83 9.34 15.11
C VAL A 263 9.57 8.74 16.30
N LEU A 264 10.29 7.63 16.09
CA LEU A 264 11.11 6.98 17.10
C LEU A 264 12.29 7.85 17.52
N GLU A 265 12.91 8.59 16.60
CA GLU A 265 13.98 9.55 16.91
C GLU A 265 13.49 10.67 17.83
N LYS A 266 12.37 11.30 17.47
CA LYS A 266 11.74 12.33 18.32
C LYS A 266 11.31 11.78 19.67
N LEU A 267 10.82 10.53 19.72
CA LEU A 267 10.47 9.84 20.96
C LEU A 267 11.71 9.60 21.84
N GLY A 268 12.79 9.03 21.29
CA GLY A 268 14.02 8.72 22.03
C GLY A 268 14.74 9.97 22.55
N ASN A 269 14.67 11.09 21.81
CA ASN A 269 15.18 12.39 22.27
C ASN A 269 14.29 13.04 23.36
N GLY A 270 12.98 12.79 23.35
CA GLY A 270 12.00 13.46 24.21
C GLY A 270 11.46 12.66 25.41
N ASN A 271 11.62 11.34 25.43
CA ASN A 271 11.04 10.45 26.44
C ASN A 271 11.96 9.24 26.75
N GLN A 272 12.63 9.31 27.90
CA GLN A 272 13.48 8.23 28.42
C GLN A 272 12.73 7.22 29.32
N GLY A 273 11.43 7.43 29.59
CA GLY A 273 10.61 6.62 30.49
C GLY A 273 9.95 5.39 29.86
N VAL A 274 10.24 5.09 28.60
CA VAL A 274 9.66 3.95 27.87
C VAL A 274 10.27 2.63 28.34
N ILE A 275 9.42 1.69 28.74
CA ILE A 275 9.78 0.37 29.32
C ILE A 275 9.55 -0.76 28.32
N GLU A 276 8.48 -0.69 27.52
CA GLU A 276 8.12 -1.70 26.52
C GLU A 276 7.91 -1.08 25.14
N ILE A 277 8.65 -1.57 24.14
CA ILE A 277 8.44 -1.25 22.72
C ILE A 277 8.19 -2.54 21.93
N HIS A 278 7.09 -2.57 21.18
CA HIS A 278 6.74 -3.67 20.28
C HIS A 278 6.55 -3.14 18.87
N LEU A 279 7.42 -3.56 17.95
CA LEU A 279 7.36 -3.28 16.53
C LEU A 279 7.01 -4.58 15.78
N GLU A 280 5.85 -4.65 15.13
CA GLU A 280 5.51 -5.79 14.25
C GLU A 280 5.18 -5.29 12.83
N ARG A 281 5.92 -5.77 11.81
CA ARG A 281 5.64 -5.48 10.38
C ARG A 281 5.49 -3.97 10.10
N LEU A 282 6.54 -3.22 10.40
CA LEU A 282 6.66 -1.78 10.16
C LEU A 282 7.83 -1.51 9.20
N GLN A 283 7.84 -0.32 8.61
CA GLN A 283 9.03 0.28 8.01
C GLN A 283 9.80 0.98 9.13
N VAL A 284 10.86 0.35 9.59
CA VAL A 284 11.77 0.80 10.66
C VAL A 284 13.16 0.26 10.29
N THR A 285 14.14 1.16 10.21
CA THR A 285 15.53 0.80 9.92
C THR A 285 16.37 0.81 11.20
N ASP A 286 17.69 0.60 11.06
CA ASP A 286 18.62 0.78 12.16
C ASP A 286 18.66 2.22 12.72
N LEU A 287 18.18 3.23 11.97
CA LEU A 287 17.99 4.59 12.50
C LEU A 287 16.93 4.60 13.61
N GLY A 288 15.80 3.91 13.41
CA GLY A 288 14.77 3.76 14.43
C GLY A 288 15.22 2.92 15.63
N LEU A 289 16.08 1.91 15.43
CA LEU A 289 16.68 1.16 16.54
C LEU A 289 17.72 1.98 17.32
N SER A 290 18.56 2.75 16.64
CA SER A 290 19.50 3.71 17.24
C SER A 290 18.76 4.82 18.01
N ALA A 291 17.60 5.25 17.51
CA ALA A 291 16.71 6.12 18.25
C ALA A 291 16.14 5.47 19.53
N ILE A 292 15.70 4.20 19.44
CA ILE A 292 15.21 3.43 20.58
C ILE A 292 16.29 3.19 21.65
N SER A 293 17.57 3.10 21.27
CA SER A 293 18.66 2.91 22.23
C SER A 293 18.77 4.03 23.26
N LYS A 294 18.30 5.25 22.92
CA LYS A 294 18.23 6.40 23.83
C LYS A 294 17.24 6.21 24.99
N CYS A 295 16.32 5.25 24.89
CA CYS A 295 15.41 4.86 25.96
C CYS A 295 16.13 3.94 26.98
N SER A 296 16.86 4.54 27.92
CA SER A 296 17.66 3.84 28.93
C SER A 296 16.86 2.90 29.86
N ASN A 297 15.56 3.16 30.07
CA ASN A 297 14.67 2.35 30.91
C ASN A 297 14.00 1.17 30.19
N LEU A 298 14.42 0.85 28.96
CA LEU A 298 13.80 -0.21 28.15
C LEU A 298 14.06 -1.61 28.74
N GLU A 299 12.99 -2.26 29.23
CA GLU A 299 13.03 -3.65 29.74
C GLU A 299 12.57 -4.67 28.69
N VAL A 300 11.71 -4.28 27.75
CA VAL A 300 11.05 -5.18 26.79
C VAL A 300 11.12 -4.62 25.37
N LEU A 301 11.78 -5.33 24.47
CA LEU A 301 11.86 -4.98 23.06
C LEU A 301 11.42 -6.14 22.17
N HIS A 302 10.41 -5.93 21.34
CA HIS A 302 10.01 -6.86 20.27
C HIS A 302 10.24 -6.23 18.89
N ILE A 303 11.08 -6.87 18.07
CA ILE A 303 11.38 -6.53 16.67
C ILE A 303 10.86 -7.68 15.81
N VAL A 304 9.61 -7.61 15.37
CA VAL A 304 8.91 -8.73 14.74
C VAL A 304 8.66 -8.45 13.25
N LYS A 305 9.41 -9.08 12.36
CA LYS A 305 9.23 -8.95 10.89
C LYS A 305 9.44 -7.50 10.42
N ALA A 306 10.44 -6.84 10.98
CA ALA A 306 10.99 -5.58 10.48
C ALA A 306 12.21 -5.94 9.60
N PRO A 307 12.09 -5.97 8.27
CA PRO A 307 13.10 -6.56 7.38
C PRO A 307 14.38 -5.71 7.25
N GLU A 308 14.31 -4.43 7.63
CA GLU A 308 15.35 -3.41 7.46
C GLU A 308 16.26 -3.26 8.69
N CYS A 309 15.88 -3.83 9.84
CA CYS A 309 16.72 -3.90 11.04
C CYS A 309 17.87 -4.91 10.87
N SER A 310 19.07 -4.57 11.34
CA SER A 310 20.29 -5.39 11.23
C SER A 310 21.03 -5.56 12.57
N ASN A 311 22.21 -6.19 12.53
CA ASN A 311 23.16 -6.21 13.65
C ASN A 311 23.46 -4.80 14.18
N PHE A 312 23.62 -3.80 13.31
CA PHE A 312 24.06 -2.45 13.70
C PHE A 312 23.06 -1.79 14.67
N GLY A 313 21.77 -1.74 14.33
CA GLY A 313 20.75 -1.19 15.21
C GLY A 313 20.59 -1.99 16.52
N LEU A 314 20.79 -3.31 16.48
CA LEU A 314 20.74 -4.15 17.68
C LEU A 314 21.96 -3.93 18.60
N ILE A 315 23.14 -3.66 18.05
CA ILE A 315 24.34 -3.28 18.80
C ILE A 315 24.11 -1.94 19.50
N CYS A 316 23.60 -0.92 18.81
CA CYS A 316 23.26 0.37 19.43
C CYS A 316 22.32 0.21 20.63
N VAL A 317 21.31 -0.66 20.52
CA VAL A 317 20.40 -0.99 21.63
C VAL A 317 21.12 -1.71 22.77
N ALA A 318 21.98 -2.69 22.49
CA ALA A 318 22.76 -3.39 23.50
C ALA A 318 23.69 -2.43 24.30
N GLU A 319 24.32 -1.49 23.60
CA GLU A 319 25.25 -0.51 24.18
C GLU A 319 24.59 0.43 25.19
N ASN A 320 23.28 0.70 25.08
CA ASN A 320 22.60 1.71 25.90
C ASN A 320 21.47 1.15 26.80
N CYS A 321 20.72 0.13 26.36
CA CYS A 321 19.59 -0.43 27.09
C CYS A 321 19.99 -1.57 28.07
N LYS A 322 20.79 -1.24 29.10
CA LYS A 322 21.32 -2.23 30.08
C LYS A 322 20.26 -2.92 30.95
N LEU A 323 19.05 -2.37 31.01
CA LEU A 323 17.91 -2.91 31.77
C LEU A 323 17.06 -3.92 30.97
N LEU A 324 17.47 -4.27 29.74
CA LEU A 324 16.73 -5.19 28.88
C LEU A 324 16.59 -6.58 29.54
N ARG A 325 15.34 -7.01 29.71
CA ARG A 325 14.94 -8.30 30.32
C ARG A 325 14.26 -9.22 29.32
N LYS A 326 13.58 -8.66 28.31
CA LYS A 326 12.86 -9.44 27.29
C LYS A 326 13.20 -8.94 25.90
N LEU A 327 13.65 -9.86 25.05
CA LEU A 327 13.98 -9.58 23.66
C LEU A 327 13.31 -10.62 22.76
N HIS A 328 12.51 -10.14 21.81
CA HIS A 328 11.85 -10.97 20.80
C HIS A 328 12.23 -10.46 19.41
N ILE A 329 12.92 -11.29 18.63
CA ILE A 329 13.34 -10.97 17.27
C ILE A 329 12.72 -12.00 16.31
N ASP A 330 11.93 -11.53 15.35
CA ASP A 330 11.53 -12.30 14.17
C ASP A 330 12.24 -11.71 12.95
N GLY A 331 13.36 -12.34 12.56
CA GLY A 331 14.25 -11.92 11.47
C GLY A 331 13.67 -12.14 10.07
N TRP A 332 12.40 -12.58 9.97
CA TRP A 332 11.69 -12.83 8.73
C TRP A 332 12.49 -13.73 7.78
N ARG A 333 12.48 -13.44 6.47
CA ARG A 333 13.32 -14.10 5.46
C ARG A 333 14.63 -13.36 5.18
N THR A 334 14.91 -12.25 5.87
CA THR A 334 16.08 -11.41 5.58
C THR A 334 17.31 -11.80 6.40
N ASN A 335 17.13 -12.33 7.62
CA ASN A 335 18.22 -12.83 8.49
C ASN A 335 19.39 -11.82 8.66
N ARG A 336 19.08 -10.52 8.68
CA ARG A 336 20.05 -9.41 8.84
C ARG A 336 20.53 -9.20 10.27
N ILE A 337 19.78 -9.72 11.24
CA ILE A 337 20.22 -9.89 12.62
C ILE A 337 20.80 -11.30 12.72
N GLY A 338 22.04 -11.41 13.17
CA GLY A 338 22.78 -12.67 13.32
C GLY A 338 23.67 -12.66 14.57
N ASP A 339 24.79 -13.37 14.52
CA ASP A 339 25.61 -13.63 15.71
C ASP A 339 26.19 -12.36 16.35
N GLU A 340 26.65 -11.38 15.58
CA GLU A 340 27.32 -10.19 16.13
C GLU A 340 26.40 -9.37 17.03
N GLY A 341 25.18 -9.09 16.56
CA GLY A 341 24.17 -8.39 17.36
C GLY A 341 23.73 -9.19 18.58
N LEU A 342 23.61 -10.51 18.46
CA LEU A 342 23.28 -11.40 19.60
C LEU A 342 24.42 -11.51 20.61
N ILE A 343 25.68 -11.49 20.16
CA ILE A 343 26.87 -11.47 21.02
C ILE A 343 26.95 -10.14 21.77
N ALA A 344 26.71 -9.00 21.10
CA ALA A 344 26.65 -7.69 21.75
C ALA A 344 25.58 -7.66 22.85
N ILE A 345 24.35 -8.09 22.53
CA ILE A 345 23.27 -8.26 23.51
C ILE A 345 23.69 -9.15 24.68
N SER A 346 24.37 -10.27 24.43
CA SER A 346 24.83 -11.17 25.51
C SER A 346 25.86 -10.54 26.44
N LYS A 347 26.76 -9.70 25.93
CA LYS A 347 27.81 -9.03 26.71
C LYS A 347 27.24 -7.88 27.53
N GLU A 348 26.37 -7.08 26.92
CA GLU A 348 25.94 -5.80 27.44
C GLU A 348 24.63 -5.85 28.23
N CYS A 349 23.78 -6.87 28.03
CA CYS A 349 22.48 -7.02 28.69
C CYS A 349 22.43 -8.27 29.60
N PRO A 350 23.11 -8.29 30.76
CA PRO A 350 23.19 -9.47 31.64
C PRO A 350 21.85 -9.82 32.33
N ASN A 351 20.86 -8.94 32.28
CA ASN A 351 19.56 -9.10 32.95
C ASN A 351 18.48 -9.80 32.10
N ILE A 352 18.83 -10.32 30.92
CA ILE A 352 17.88 -11.01 30.03
C ILE A 352 17.31 -12.27 30.71
N GLN A 353 15.97 -12.33 30.73
CA GLN A 353 15.15 -13.39 31.31
C GLN A 353 14.34 -14.15 30.24
N GLU A 354 13.99 -13.48 29.13
CA GLU A 354 13.21 -14.07 28.04
C GLU A 354 13.81 -13.67 26.69
N LEU A 355 14.29 -14.65 25.93
CA LEU A 355 14.83 -14.49 24.59
C LEU A 355 14.02 -15.34 23.60
N VAL A 356 13.45 -14.69 22.58
CA VAL A 356 12.65 -15.34 21.53
C VAL A 356 13.26 -15.00 20.17
N LEU A 357 13.81 -16.01 19.48
CA LEU A 357 14.39 -15.88 18.15
C LEU A 357 13.55 -16.68 17.15
N ILE A 358 13.05 -16.00 16.11
CA ILE A 358 12.23 -16.57 15.04
C ILE A 358 12.85 -16.21 13.69
N GLY A 359 13.11 -17.18 12.82
CA GLY A 359 13.69 -16.94 11.49
C GLY A 359 15.12 -16.36 11.48
N VAL A 360 15.74 -16.22 12.65
CA VAL A 360 17.16 -15.86 12.84
C VAL A 360 17.98 -17.14 12.88
N ASN A 361 19.18 -17.13 12.29
CA ASN A 361 20.11 -18.25 12.27
C ASN A 361 21.33 -18.00 13.20
N PRO A 362 21.20 -18.12 14.53
CA PRO A 362 22.34 -18.01 15.44
C PRO A 362 23.20 -19.28 15.33
N THR A 363 24.52 -19.14 15.43
CA THR A 363 25.46 -20.27 15.51
C THR A 363 25.79 -20.61 16.97
N SER A 364 26.60 -21.66 17.16
CA SER A 364 27.16 -22.01 18.47
C SER A 364 27.94 -20.87 19.13
N LEU A 365 28.49 -19.90 18.38
CA LEU A 365 29.22 -18.76 18.93
C LEU A 365 28.30 -17.84 19.74
N SER A 366 27.20 -17.35 19.15
CA SER A 366 26.27 -16.46 19.86
C SER A 366 25.48 -17.18 20.94
N LEU A 367 25.05 -18.43 20.70
CA LEU A 367 24.37 -19.24 21.71
C LEU A 367 25.28 -19.56 22.90
N THR A 368 26.57 -19.81 22.69
CA THR A 368 27.54 -19.97 23.78
C THR A 368 27.76 -18.67 24.54
N ALA A 369 27.80 -17.52 23.87
CA ALA A 369 27.93 -16.22 24.52
C ALA A 369 26.69 -15.90 25.37
N ILE A 370 25.48 -16.07 24.82
CA ILE A 370 24.20 -15.93 25.55
C ILE A 370 24.17 -16.87 26.76
N ALA A 371 24.48 -18.15 26.59
CA ALA A 371 24.43 -19.13 27.68
C ALA A 371 25.50 -18.92 28.75
N SER A 372 26.63 -18.26 28.42
CA SER A 372 27.69 -17.95 29.39
C SER A 372 27.44 -16.64 30.14
N ASN A 373 26.84 -15.64 29.49
CA ASN A 373 26.70 -14.29 30.05
C ASN A 373 25.29 -14.03 30.63
N CYS A 374 24.22 -14.51 29.98
CA CYS A 374 22.82 -14.27 30.39
C CYS A 374 22.36 -15.28 31.46
N GLN A 375 23.02 -15.29 32.63
CA GLN A 375 22.76 -16.25 33.71
C GLN A 375 21.34 -16.19 34.32
N LYS A 376 20.55 -15.16 34.00
CA LYS A 376 19.14 -15.00 34.43
C LYS A 376 18.12 -15.49 33.39
N LEU A 377 18.55 -16.12 32.29
CA LEU A 377 17.68 -16.55 31.20
C LEU A 377 16.74 -17.69 31.63
N GLU A 378 15.49 -17.35 31.93
CA GLU A 378 14.44 -18.31 32.33
C GLU A 378 13.68 -18.91 31.14
N ARG A 379 13.60 -18.18 30.02
CA ARG A 379 12.78 -18.54 28.86
C ARG A 379 13.56 -18.36 27.57
N LEU A 380 13.67 -19.44 26.79
CA LEU A 380 14.32 -19.43 25.48
C LEU A 380 13.38 -20.04 24.44
N ALA A 381 13.16 -19.34 23.34
CA ALA A 381 12.41 -19.86 22.20
C ALA A 381 13.21 -19.69 20.90
N LEU A 382 13.35 -20.78 20.15
CA LEU A 382 14.14 -20.91 18.94
C LEU A 382 13.26 -21.50 17.84
N CYS A 383 12.91 -20.72 16.83
CA CYS A 383 11.86 -21.08 15.87
C CYS A 383 12.28 -20.81 14.42
N GLY A 384 12.35 -21.85 13.59
CA GLY A 384 12.62 -21.72 12.15
C GLY A 384 14.07 -21.36 11.82
N SER A 385 14.99 -21.63 12.74
CA SER A 385 16.43 -21.43 12.58
C SER A 385 17.06 -22.65 11.91
N GLY A 386 17.68 -22.46 10.75
CA GLY A 386 18.35 -23.53 10.00
C GLY A 386 19.72 -23.93 10.55
N SER A 387 20.32 -23.08 11.40
CA SER A 387 21.65 -23.27 12.01
C SER A 387 21.65 -24.06 13.31
N ILE A 388 20.49 -24.30 13.94
CA ILE A 388 20.41 -24.84 15.30
C ILE A 388 20.30 -26.36 15.24
N GLY A 389 21.46 -27.02 15.25
CA GLY A 389 21.58 -28.47 15.35
C GLY A 389 21.86 -28.96 16.78
N ASP A 390 22.27 -30.21 16.90
CA ASP A 390 22.53 -30.85 18.20
C ASP A 390 23.72 -30.24 18.95
N ALA A 391 24.71 -29.68 18.24
CA ALA A 391 25.88 -29.04 18.84
C ALA A 391 25.53 -27.73 19.54
N GLU A 392 24.80 -26.84 18.85
CA GLU A 392 24.22 -25.61 19.39
C GLU A 392 23.33 -25.91 20.59
N PHE A 393 22.57 -27.01 20.50
CA PHE A 393 21.65 -27.42 21.53
C PHE A 393 22.37 -27.99 22.78
N ALA A 394 23.46 -28.72 22.59
CA ALA A 394 24.32 -29.17 23.69
C ALA A 394 24.96 -27.98 24.44
N CYS A 395 25.34 -26.91 23.74
CA CYS A 395 25.83 -25.67 24.39
C CYS A 395 24.78 -25.06 25.32
N ILE A 396 23.52 -25.00 24.89
CA ILE A 396 22.39 -24.53 25.72
C ILE A 396 22.18 -25.46 26.91
N ALA A 397 22.12 -26.78 26.68
CA ALA A 397 21.91 -27.79 27.71
C ALA A 397 22.98 -27.73 28.82
N ALA A 398 24.25 -27.56 28.44
CA ALA A 398 25.38 -27.54 29.37
C ALA A 398 25.48 -26.25 30.21
N LYS A 399 25.07 -25.09 29.67
CA LYS A 399 25.35 -23.78 30.29
C LYS A 399 24.14 -23.03 30.85
N CYS A 400 22.92 -23.25 30.33
CA CYS A 400 21.73 -22.48 30.74
C CYS A 400 21.09 -22.99 32.05
N VAL A 401 21.75 -22.78 33.19
CA VAL A 401 21.33 -23.34 34.49
C VAL A 401 19.98 -22.81 35.00
N ALA A 402 19.63 -21.55 34.71
CA ALA A 402 18.39 -20.90 35.15
C ALA A 402 17.17 -21.16 34.24
N LEU A 403 17.35 -21.88 33.14
CA LEU A 403 16.31 -22.03 32.10
C LEU A 403 15.15 -22.88 32.59
N LYS A 404 13.94 -22.29 32.65
CA LYS A 404 12.69 -22.91 33.11
C LYS A 404 11.81 -23.37 31.95
N LYS A 405 11.72 -22.59 30.87
CA LYS A 405 10.84 -22.87 29.72
C LYS A 405 11.63 -22.79 28.41
N LEU A 406 11.62 -23.87 27.63
CA LEU A 406 12.31 -23.98 26.34
C LEU A 406 11.33 -24.32 25.21
N CYS A 407 11.34 -23.57 24.12
CA CYS A 407 10.50 -23.82 22.95
C CYS A 407 11.35 -23.94 21.69
N ILE A 408 11.22 -25.05 20.97
CA ILE A 408 11.96 -25.32 19.73
C ILE A 408 10.95 -25.65 18.65
N LYS A 409 11.04 -24.97 17.51
CA LYS A 409 10.09 -25.18 16.41
C LYS A 409 10.81 -25.20 15.07
N GLY A 410 10.76 -26.31 14.35
CA GLY A 410 11.29 -26.41 12.99
C GLY A 410 12.80 -26.17 12.87
N CYS A 411 13.56 -26.55 13.90
CA CYS A 411 15.03 -26.55 13.88
C CYS A 411 15.54 -27.97 13.56
N PRO A 412 16.73 -28.14 12.94
CA PRO A 412 17.30 -29.44 12.57
C PRO A 412 17.94 -30.21 13.75
N ILE A 413 17.23 -30.31 14.88
CA ILE A 413 17.64 -31.12 16.03
C ILE A 413 17.24 -32.60 15.85
N SER A 414 18.02 -33.50 16.45
CA SER A 414 17.77 -34.95 16.48
C SER A 414 17.43 -35.47 17.90
N ASN A 415 17.17 -36.77 18.00
CA ASN A 415 17.09 -37.48 19.29
C ASN A 415 18.30 -37.21 20.18
N VAL A 416 19.52 -37.18 19.62
CA VAL A 416 20.77 -36.97 20.37
C VAL A 416 20.77 -35.61 21.06
N GLY A 417 20.30 -34.55 20.37
CA GLY A 417 20.12 -33.24 21.00
C GLY A 417 19.14 -33.30 22.17
N LEU A 418 17.99 -33.98 21.99
CA LEU A 418 16.99 -34.10 23.05
C LEU A 418 17.51 -34.88 24.27
N GLU A 419 18.32 -35.92 24.05
CA GLU A 419 18.97 -36.72 25.10
C GLU A 419 19.91 -35.88 25.98
N MET A 420 20.59 -34.85 25.44
CA MET A 420 21.44 -33.95 26.23
C MET A 420 20.68 -33.21 27.34
N LEU A 421 19.37 -33.00 27.19
CA LEU A 421 18.53 -32.38 28.24
C LEU A 421 18.14 -33.33 29.38
N ALA A 422 18.42 -34.63 29.28
CA ALA A 422 18.32 -35.52 30.44
C ALA A 422 19.32 -35.12 31.54
N TRP A 423 20.46 -34.53 31.14
CA TRP A 423 21.57 -34.19 32.02
C TRP A 423 21.84 -32.67 32.11
N GLY A 424 21.43 -31.88 31.11
CA GLY A 424 21.54 -30.42 31.07
C GLY A 424 20.33 -29.66 31.63
N CYS A 425 20.47 -28.34 31.82
CA CYS A 425 19.42 -27.41 32.30
C CYS A 425 18.65 -27.92 33.56
N PRO A 426 19.24 -27.90 34.77
CA PRO A 426 18.60 -28.45 35.97
C PRO A 426 17.25 -27.82 36.32
N SER A 427 17.07 -26.51 36.07
CA SER A 427 15.84 -25.76 36.38
C SER A 427 14.68 -25.95 35.38
N LEU A 428 14.86 -26.76 34.33
CA LEU A 428 13.91 -26.88 33.24
C LEU A 428 12.63 -27.61 33.68
N SER A 429 11.49 -26.93 33.60
CA SER A 429 10.18 -27.46 33.98
C SER A 429 9.23 -27.65 32.79
N LYS A 430 9.47 -26.98 31.66
CA LYS A 430 8.65 -27.14 30.45
C LYS A 430 9.47 -27.05 29.17
N ILE A 431 9.35 -28.07 28.32
CA ILE A 431 9.87 -28.06 26.95
C ILE A 431 8.73 -28.25 25.93
N LYS A 432 8.82 -27.51 24.82
CA LYS A 432 7.87 -27.58 23.70
C LYS A 432 8.65 -27.78 22.40
N VAL A 433 8.62 -28.99 21.85
CA VAL A 433 9.30 -29.36 20.58
C VAL A 433 8.25 -29.55 19.49
N LYS A 434 8.29 -28.76 18.43
CA LYS A 434 7.29 -28.81 17.34
C LYS A 434 7.94 -28.87 15.97
N LYS A 435 7.43 -29.73 15.08
CA LYS A 435 7.88 -29.83 13.67
C LYS A 435 9.41 -30.04 13.49
N CYS A 436 10.09 -30.62 14.48
CA CYS A 436 11.51 -30.94 14.41
C CYS A 436 11.67 -32.38 13.88
N ARG A 437 12.05 -32.54 12.61
CA ARG A 437 11.96 -33.83 11.90
C ARG A 437 12.90 -34.92 12.41
N GLY A 438 13.99 -34.57 13.11
CA GLY A 438 14.93 -35.53 13.67
C GLY A 438 14.54 -36.07 15.05
N VAL A 439 13.44 -35.60 15.65
CA VAL A 439 13.01 -35.98 17.01
C VAL A 439 11.83 -36.96 16.94
N SER A 440 12.03 -38.19 17.40
CA SER A 440 11.00 -39.21 17.55
C SER A 440 10.14 -39.00 18.80
N GLY A 441 8.92 -39.54 18.80
CA GLY A 441 8.06 -39.57 19.99
C GLY A 441 8.67 -40.39 21.13
N GLU A 442 9.39 -41.48 20.80
CA GLU A 442 10.09 -42.33 21.75
C GLU A 442 11.13 -41.55 22.57
N ALA A 443 11.94 -40.69 21.92
CA ALA A 443 12.91 -39.85 22.63
C ALA A 443 12.23 -38.79 23.54
N ALA A 444 11.05 -38.31 23.15
CA ALA A 444 10.27 -37.36 23.96
C ALA A 444 9.63 -38.01 25.20
N GLU A 445 9.17 -39.27 25.09
CA GLU A 445 8.70 -40.05 26.24
C GLU A 445 9.87 -40.48 27.14
N TRP A 446 10.98 -40.95 26.58
CA TRP A 446 12.20 -41.29 27.34
C TRP A 446 12.71 -40.11 28.17
N LEU A 447 12.72 -38.89 27.61
CA LEU A 447 13.09 -37.68 28.37
C LEU A 447 12.11 -37.40 29.52
N ARG A 448 10.81 -37.68 29.33
CA ARG A 448 9.78 -37.51 30.37
C ARG A 448 9.94 -38.52 31.50
N GLU A 449 10.23 -39.79 31.18
CA GLU A 449 10.57 -40.82 32.17
C GLU A 449 11.84 -40.45 32.94
N ARG A 450 12.87 -39.97 32.23
CA ARG A 450 14.16 -39.63 32.83
C ARG A 450 14.11 -38.38 33.72
N ARG A 451 13.19 -37.45 33.44
CA ARG A 451 12.94 -36.23 34.22
C ARG A 451 11.45 -36.09 34.53
N GLY A 452 10.95 -36.85 35.50
CA GLY A 452 9.53 -36.86 35.88
C GLY A 452 8.91 -35.51 36.29
N SER A 453 9.72 -34.48 36.59
CA SER A 453 9.26 -33.10 36.84
C SER A 453 9.16 -32.23 35.57
N LEU A 454 9.62 -32.71 34.41
CA LEU A 454 9.67 -31.96 33.15
C LEU A 454 8.41 -32.20 32.30
N THR A 455 7.66 -31.13 32.05
CA THR A 455 6.54 -31.17 31.09
C THR A 455 7.07 -31.16 29.66
N VAL A 456 7.09 -32.32 28.99
CA VAL A 456 7.47 -32.48 27.57
C VAL A 456 6.24 -32.42 26.67
N ASN A 457 6.09 -31.35 25.89
CA ASN A 457 5.08 -31.22 24.82
C ASN A 457 5.76 -31.41 23.45
N TRP A 458 5.42 -32.49 22.75
CA TRP A 458 5.96 -32.83 21.43
C TRP A 458 4.84 -32.90 20.38
N GLU A 459 5.12 -32.43 19.16
CA GLU A 459 4.20 -32.49 18.02
C GLU A 459 4.98 -32.93 16.77
N ALA A 460 4.63 -34.12 16.27
CA ALA A 460 5.17 -34.68 15.03
C ALA A 460 4.97 -33.72 13.85
N GLY A 461 5.96 -33.65 12.95
CA GLY A 461 5.82 -32.91 11.70
C GLY A 461 5.04 -33.73 10.67
N GLU A 462 3.74 -33.48 10.52
CA GLU A 462 2.96 -34.03 9.41
C GLU A 462 3.51 -33.60 8.05
N ILE A 463 3.48 -34.52 7.08
CA ILE A 463 3.88 -34.28 5.69
C ILE A 463 2.71 -33.58 4.98
N GLY A 464 2.75 -32.25 4.95
CA GLY A 464 1.96 -31.45 4.02
C GLY A 464 2.69 -31.29 2.68
N SER A 465 1.97 -31.47 1.57
CA SER A 465 2.47 -31.20 0.22
C SER A 465 2.97 -29.75 0.07
N MET A 466 4.04 -29.56 -0.70
CA MET A 466 4.50 -28.23 -1.11
C MET A 466 3.65 -27.71 -2.28
N ASP A 467 2.38 -27.46 -2.02
CA ASP A 467 1.48 -26.81 -2.98
C ASP A 467 1.63 -25.28 -2.90
N ALA A 468 2.26 -24.71 -3.92
CA ALA A 468 2.35 -23.27 -4.11
C ALA A 468 1.03 -22.72 -4.68
N SER A 469 0.01 -22.52 -3.84
CA SER A 469 -1.26 -21.93 -4.27
C SER A 469 -1.99 -21.16 -3.17
N GLY A 470 -2.58 -20.00 -3.52
CA GLY A 470 -3.74 -19.44 -2.81
C GLY A 470 -3.47 -18.51 -1.62
N CYS A 471 -3.02 -17.27 -1.87
CA CYS A 471 -3.22 -16.17 -0.91
C CYS A 471 -4.71 -15.77 -0.84
N ALA A 472 -5.49 -16.49 -0.03
CA ALA A 472 -6.81 -16.05 0.45
C ALA A 472 -6.72 -15.72 1.94
N GLY A 473 -7.31 -14.59 2.36
CA GLY A 473 -7.11 -14.04 3.70
C GLY A 473 -7.72 -14.89 4.83
N GLY A 474 -6.86 -15.60 5.57
CA GLY A 474 -7.17 -16.21 6.87
C GLY A 474 -6.27 -15.63 7.97
N ALA A 475 -6.82 -15.44 9.18
CA ALA A 475 -6.01 -15.01 10.31
C ALA A 475 -5.16 -16.18 10.81
N VAL A 476 -3.84 -16.10 10.61
CA VAL A 476 -2.90 -17.01 11.28
C VAL A 476 -2.72 -16.51 12.70
N GLU A 477 -3.27 -17.22 13.67
CA GLU A 477 -3.05 -16.98 15.09
C GLU A 477 -1.59 -17.25 15.44
N SER A 478 -0.91 -16.21 15.92
CA SER A 478 0.47 -16.28 16.40
C SER A 478 0.51 -16.48 17.91
N ASP A 479 -0.25 -17.46 18.39
CA ASP A 479 -0.37 -17.74 19.82
C ASP A 479 0.78 -18.65 20.27
N VAL A 480 1.93 -18.00 20.47
CA VAL A 480 2.99 -18.49 21.37
C VAL A 480 2.77 -17.88 22.75
N GLU A 481 1.53 -17.93 23.24
CA GLU A 481 1.18 -17.47 24.58
C GLU A 481 1.42 -18.64 25.57
N PHE A 482 2.33 -18.42 26.53
CA PHE A 482 2.38 -19.21 27.76
C PHE A 482 1.53 -18.45 28.79
N PRO A 483 0.49 -19.05 29.39
CA PRO A 483 -0.32 -18.37 30.39
C PRO A 483 0.53 -17.90 31.57
N VAL A 484 0.10 -16.77 32.15
CA VAL A 484 0.68 -16.19 33.36
C VAL A 484 0.07 -16.89 34.56
N ASP A 485 0.92 -17.43 35.44
CA ASP A 485 0.48 -18.20 36.60
C ASP A 485 -0.20 -17.28 37.65
N HIS A 486 -1.49 -17.52 37.90
CA HIS A 486 -2.18 -17.09 39.11
C HIS A 486 -2.63 -18.35 39.89
N VAL A 487 -2.48 -18.29 41.20
CA VAL A 487 -2.71 -19.41 42.14
C VAL A 487 -4.18 -19.82 42.18
N ALA A 488 -4.50 -21.09 41.90
CA ALA A 488 -5.61 -21.83 42.52
C ALA A 488 -5.58 -23.34 42.24
N VAL A 489 -5.55 -24.12 43.34
CA VAL A 489 -6.30 -25.37 43.65
C VAL A 489 -6.58 -26.40 42.54
N ALA A 490 -6.18 -27.66 42.83
CA ALA A 490 -6.43 -28.83 41.99
C ALA A 490 -7.87 -29.38 42.12
N ILE A 491 -8.45 -29.82 41.00
CA ILE A 491 -9.53 -30.82 40.92
C ILE A 491 -9.24 -31.77 39.74
N ALA A 492 -9.43 -33.07 39.94
CA ALA A 492 -9.17 -34.14 38.96
C ALA A 492 -10.33 -34.29 37.92
N PRO A 493 -10.16 -35.03 36.81
CA PRO A 493 -11.03 -34.92 35.64
C PRO A 493 -12.27 -35.83 35.68
N ALA A 494 -13.32 -35.40 34.98
CA ALA A 494 -14.47 -36.23 34.61
C ALA A 494 -14.45 -36.60 33.12
N SER A 495 -15.08 -37.72 32.78
CA SER A 495 -14.89 -38.51 31.56
C SER A 495 -15.79 -38.16 30.37
N SER A 496 -15.44 -38.73 29.19
CA SER A 496 -16.34 -39.06 28.08
C SER A 496 -16.82 -37.87 27.20
N ASN A 497 -17.12 -37.99 25.89
CA ASN A 497 -17.14 -39.14 24.97
C ASN A 497 -16.71 -38.68 23.56
N SER A 498 -16.05 -39.57 22.80
CA SER A 498 -15.96 -39.48 21.33
C SER A 498 -16.97 -40.44 20.68
N PRO A 499 -17.46 -40.13 19.47
CA PRO A 499 -17.97 -41.18 18.61
C PRO A 499 -17.49 -41.10 17.14
N LEU A 500 -17.44 -42.28 16.52
CA LEU A 500 -17.39 -42.58 15.07
C LEU A 500 -16.05 -42.48 14.33
N ALA A 501 -15.39 -43.64 14.24
CA ALA A 501 -14.77 -44.09 13.00
C ALA A 501 -15.70 -45.11 12.31
N LEU A 502 -15.72 -45.15 10.97
CA LEU A 502 -15.88 -46.37 10.15
C LEU A 502 -16.00 -46.04 8.64
N LEU A 503 -15.08 -46.58 7.82
CA LEU A 503 -15.39 -47.41 6.63
C LEU A 503 -14.10 -47.87 5.89
N ARG A 504 -13.79 -49.17 6.06
CA ARG A 504 -13.39 -50.18 5.05
C ARG A 504 -12.28 -49.85 4.02
N THR A 505 -11.10 -50.48 4.09
CA THR A 505 -10.72 -51.78 3.43
C THR A 505 -10.94 -51.81 1.90
N LYS A 506 -10.00 -52.23 1.03
CA LYS A 506 -9.19 -53.48 1.07
C LYS A 506 -8.06 -53.49 -0.01
N PHE A 507 -7.14 -54.45 0.10
CA PHE A 507 -6.06 -54.91 -0.83
C PHE A 507 -4.68 -54.21 -0.70
N GLY A 508 -3.54 -54.92 -0.73
CA GLY A 508 -3.29 -56.37 -0.82
C GLY A 508 -1.83 -56.73 -0.50
N VAL A 509 -1.58 -57.98 -0.10
CA VAL A 509 -0.29 -58.52 0.39
C VAL A 509 0.75 -58.68 -0.74
N PHE A 510 2.04 -58.39 -0.48
CA PHE A 510 3.16 -59.29 -0.84
C PHE A 510 4.46 -59.02 -0.03
N SER A 511 5.31 -60.03 0.04
CA SER A 511 6.25 -60.27 1.14
C SER A 511 7.65 -59.66 1.02
N ALA A 512 8.26 -59.50 2.20
CA ALA A 512 9.65 -59.18 2.49
C ALA A 512 10.73 -59.93 1.68
N LYS A 513 11.90 -59.28 1.55
CA LYS A 513 13.23 -59.94 1.65
C LYS A 513 14.22 -59.06 2.43
N LYS A 514 15.04 -59.70 3.26
CA LYS A 514 16.14 -59.09 4.07
C LYS A 514 17.49 -59.38 3.41
N GLN A 515 18.44 -58.44 3.51
CA GLN A 515 19.90 -58.58 3.76
C GLN A 515 20.54 -57.21 3.42
N LYS A 516 21.23 -56.46 4.31
CA LYS A 516 22.47 -56.67 5.13
C LYS A 516 23.80 -56.58 4.33
N PRO A 517 24.92 -56.12 4.93
CA PRO A 517 25.74 -55.06 4.31
C PRO A 517 27.26 -55.35 4.20
N SER A 518 28.00 -54.49 3.48
CA SER A 518 29.47 -54.37 3.48
C SER A 518 29.86 -52.97 2.95
N GLN A 519 30.45 -52.07 3.76
CA GLN A 519 31.88 -51.90 4.09
C GLN A 519 32.74 -51.24 2.98
N CYS A 520 33.40 -50.13 3.34
CA CYS A 520 34.46 -49.43 2.57
C CYS A 520 35.82 -50.16 2.73
N PRO A 521 36.87 -49.85 1.91
CA PRO A 521 37.83 -48.81 2.37
C PRO A 521 38.63 -48.01 1.31
N PHE A 522 38.97 -46.75 1.67
CA PHE A 522 40.23 -45.98 1.50
C PHE A 522 40.97 -45.63 0.16
N PHE A 523 41.61 -44.43 0.22
CA PHE A 523 42.81 -43.88 -0.48
C PHE A 523 42.80 -43.38 -1.97
N GLN A 524 42.36 -42.11 -2.14
CA GLN A 524 43.10 -40.92 -2.70
C GLN A 524 43.73 -40.87 -4.14
N PRO A 525 44.15 -39.68 -4.68
CA PRO A 525 43.94 -39.23 -6.09
C PRO A 525 45.27 -39.21 -6.92
N PRO A 526 45.46 -38.50 -8.09
CA PRO A 526 44.56 -37.62 -8.89
C PRO A 526 44.59 -37.80 -10.43
N ALA A 527 43.67 -37.15 -11.17
CA ALA A 527 43.93 -36.56 -12.52
C ALA A 527 42.75 -35.76 -13.16
N THR A 528 43.08 -34.58 -13.70
CA THR A 528 42.56 -33.92 -14.92
C THR A 528 41.06 -33.92 -15.33
N ARG A 529 40.40 -32.78 -15.09
CA ARG A 529 39.82 -31.87 -16.11
C ARG A 529 39.23 -32.49 -17.40
N THR A 530 37.92 -32.76 -17.41
CA THR A 530 37.09 -32.69 -18.65
C THR A 530 35.75 -32.01 -18.39
N SER A 531 35.30 -31.20 -19.35
CA SER A 531 34.04 -30.46 -19.26
C SER A 531 32.83 -31.39 -19.15
N ARG A 532 31.89 -31.10 -18.25
CA ARG A 532 30.51 -31.58 -18.39
C ARG A 532 29.59 -30.41 -18.71
N ARG A 533 28.99 -30.45 -19.90
CA ARG A 533 27.83 -29.65 -20.25
C ARG A 533 26.69 -30.03 -19.29
N CYS A 534 26.14 -29.08 -18.55
CA CYS A 534 24.78 -29.21 -18.06
C CYS A 534 23.84 -28.87 -19.22
N SER A 535 23.23 -29.90 -19.81
CA SER A 535 22.13 -29.77 -20.75
C SER A 535 20.85 -29.41 -20.00
N SER A 536 20.70 -28.14 -19.65
CA SER A 536 19.40 -27.55 -19.28
C SER A 536 18.65 -27.18 -20.57
N PRO A 537 17.31 -27.38 -20.65
CA PRO A 537 16.57 -27.14 -21.87
C PRO A 537 16.56 -25.65 -22.26
N CYS A 538 16.88 -25.38 -23.53
CA CYS A 538 16.85 -24.05 -24.11
C CYS A 538 15.41 -23.54 -24.28
N ILE A 539 14.86 -22.92 -23.24
CA ILE A 539 13.79 -21.93 -23.42
C ILE A 539 14.42 -20.73 -24.15
N TRP A 540 13.67 -20.05 -25.03
CA TRP A 540 14.12 -18.92 -25.86
C TRP A 540 14.88 -19.28 -27.16
N SER A 541 14.32 -20.22 -27.92
CA SER A 541 14.21 -20.01 -29.38
C SER A 541 13.19 -18.89 -29.64
N SER A 542 13.35 -18.07 -30.68
CA SER A 542 12.38 -17.03 -31.04
C SER A 542 11.01 -17.65 -31.37
N PRO A 543 9.89 -17.20 -30.76
CA PRO A 543 8.55 -17.73 -31.04
C PRO A 543 7.96 -17.08 -32.30
N GLU A 544 8.74 -16.99 -33.38
CA GLU A 544 8.28 -16.46 -34.67
C GLU A 544 7.68 -17.56 -35.57
N ASN A 545 7.75 -18.84 -35.16
CA ASN A 545 7.24 -20.01 -35.90
C ASN A 545 6.63 -21.12 -35.00
N ALA A 546 6.20 -20.80 -33.78
CA ALA A 546 5.46 -21.74 -32.93
C ALA A 546 3.95 -21.63 -33.22
N PRO A 547 3.21 -22.74 -33.38
CA PRO A 547 1.76 -22.65 -33.62
C PRO A 547 1.05 -22.04 -32.40
N MET A 548 0.12 -21.13 -32.64
CA MET A 548 -0.61 -20.38 -31.60
C MET A 548 -1.32 -21.27 -30.56
N ASP A 549 -1.69 -22.49 -30.95
CA ASP A 549 -2.22 -23.52 -30.06
C ASP A 549 -1.31 -23.86 -28.88
N ASP A 550 0.02 -23.90 -29.08
CA ASP A 550 1.00 -24.21 -28.03
C ASP A 550 1.23 -23.01 -27.11
N LEU A 551 1.08 -21.79 -27.63
CA LEU A 551 1.22 -20.55 -26.88
C LEU A 551 0.08 -20.39 -25.84
N PHE A 552 -1.15 -20.75 -26.20
CA PHE A 552 -2.28 -20.75 -25.26
C PHE A 552 -2.32 -21.98 -24.34
N ALA A 553 -1.72 -23.10 -24.73
CA ALA A 553 -1.62 -24.30 -23.88
C ALA A 553 -0.62 -24.11 -22.73
N THR A 554 0.40 -23.26 -22.91
CA THR A 554 1.47 -23.01 -21.93
C THR A 554 1.27 -21.75 -21.07
N ALA A 555 0.28 -20.91 -21.39
CA ALA A 555 0.04 -19.66 -20.69
C ALA A 555 -0.63 -19.84 -19.31
N GLU A 556 -0.19 -19.04 -18.32
CA GLU A 556 -0.82 -19.04 -16.99
C GLU A 556 -2.26 -18.53 -17.00
N LYS A 557 -3.08 -19.03 -16.07
CA LYS A 557 -4.50 -18.68 -15.94
C LYS A 557 -4.76 -17.17 -15.96
N LYS A 558 -3.91 -16.38 -15.29
CA LYS A 558 -4.07 -14.92 -15.23
C LYS A 558 -3.98 -14.28 -16.61
N VAL A 559 -3.05 -14.76 -17.44
CA VAL A 559 -2.83 -14.31 -18.83
C VAL A 559 -4.04 -14.67 -19.69
N LEU A 560 -4.51 -15.92 -19.62
CA LEU A 560 -5.71 -16.37 -20.34
C LEU A 560 -6.95 -15.52 -20.00
N VAL A 561 -7.13 -15.17 -18.72
CA VAL A 561 -8.23 -14.28 -18.28
C VAL A 561 -8.09 -12.85 -18.83
N GLU A 562 -6.87 -12.30 -18.90
CA GLU A 562 -6.62 -10.97 -19.48
C GLU A 562 -6.85 -10.95 -20.99
N ILE A 563 -6.39 -11.98 -21.71
CA ILE A 563 -6.60 -12.16 -23.16
C ILE A 563 -8.09 -12.25 -23.50
N VAL A 564 -8.87 -13.05 -22.77
CA VAL A 564 -10.33 -13.15 -22.98
C VAL A 564 -11.06 -11.84 -22.62
N LYS A 565 -10.60 -11.10 -21.60
CA LYS A 565 -11.16 -9.76 -21.29
C LYS A 565 -10.85 -8.73 -22.37
N LEU A 566 -9.66 -8.81 -22.98
CA LEU A 566 -9.28 -7.96 -24.11
C LEU A 566 -10.13 -8.26 -25.35
N SER A 567 -10.36 -9.54 -25.66
CA SER A 567 -11.17 -9.95 -26.81
C SER A 567 -12.65 -9.57 -26.64
N GLN A 568 -13.21 -9.71 -25.43
CA GLN A 568 -14.52 -9.16 -25.07
C GLN A 568 -14.60 -7.64 -25.30
N LYS A 569 -13.57 -6.87 -24.89
CA LYS A 569 -13.52 -5.41 -25.03
C LYS A 569 -13.42 -4.96 -26.49
N ARG A 570 -12.71 -5.71 -27.32
CA ARG A 570 -12.56 -5.46 -28.77
C ARG A 570 -13.72 -6.00 -29.60
N GLY A 571 -14.66 -6.75 -29.00
CA GLY A 571 -15.78 -7.37 -29.74
C GLY A 571 -15.35 -8.49 -30.69
N MET A 572 -14.17 -9.10 -30.45
CA MET A 572 -13.65 -10.21 -31.24
C MET A 572 -14.63 -11.39 -31.22
N LYS A 573 -14.76 -12.06 -32.37
CA LYS A 573 -15.64 -13.22 -32.55
C LYS A 573 -14.85 -14.35 -33.17
N GLY A 574 -15.08 -15.55 -32.66
CA GLY A 574 -14.57 -16.77 -33.28
C GLY A 574 -15.66 -17.50 -34.06
N ASP A 575 -15.34 -18.72 -34.52
CA ASP A 575 -16.28 -19.62 -35.23
C ASP A 575 -17.57 -19.94 -34.45
N LYS A 576 -17.59 -19.66 -33.14
CA LYS A 576 -18.73 -19.85 -32.24
C LYS A 576 -19.28 -18.53 -31.67
N GLY A 577 -18.99 -17.42 -32.35
CA GLY A 577 -19.44 -16.08 -31.99
C GLY A 577 -18.56 -15.38 -30.96
N ASP A 578 -19.14 -14.37 -30.29
CA ASP A 578 -18.50 -13.70 -29.15
C ASP A 578 -18.42 -14.61 -27.91
N TRP A 579 -17.69 -14.18 -26.87
CA TRP A 579 -17.52 -14.95 -25.63
C TRP A 579 -18.84 -15.40 -24.96
N LYS A 580 -19.91 -14.61 -25.00
CA LYS A 580 -21.22 -14.99 -24.43
C LYS A 580 -21.93 -16.00 -25.32
N GLN A 581 -21.83 -15.86 -26.64
CA GLN A 581 -22.37 -16.81 -27.63
C GLN A 581 -21.64 -18.16 -27.54
N PHE A 582 -20.30 -18.14 -27.43
CA PHE A 582 -19.47 -19.31 -27.15
C PHE A 582 -19.89 -20.00 -25.85
N LEU A 583 -19.95 -19.26 -24.72
CA LEU A 583 -20.34 -19.84 -23.43
C LEU A 583 -21.73 -20.47 -23.45
N SER A 584 -22.67 -19.92 -24.21
CA SER A 584 -24.04 -20.43 -24.32
C SER A 584 -24.12 -21.78 -25.07
N SER A 585 -23.19 -22.05 -25.99
CA SER A 585 -23.12 -23.31 -26.73
C SER A 585 -22.15 -24.33 -26.12
N TYR A 586 -21.07 -23.86 -25.46
CA TYR A 586 -19.96 -24.69 -24.98
C TYR A 586 -20.08 -25.10 -23.50
N ASP A 587 -20.58 -24.24 -22.61
CA ASP A 587 -20.73 -24.54 -21.18
C ASP A 587 -22.21 -24.60 -20.77
N LYS A 588 -22.80 -25.80 -20.90
CA LYS A 588 -24.19 -26.07 -20.52
C LYS A 588 -24.47 -25.99 -19.01
N LYS A 589 -23.44 -25.92 -18.15
CA LYS A 589 -23.59 -25.96 -16.68
C LYS A 589 -23.84 -24.57 -16.09
N PHE A 590 -23.28 -23.53 -16.70
CA PHE A 590 -23.44 -22.14 -16.25
C PHE A 590 -23.87 -21.17 -17.37
N GLY A 591 -23.61 -21.50 -18.64
CA GLY A 591 -23.98 -20.68 -19.81
C GLY A 591 -23.46 -19.23 -19.76
N ALA A 592 -24.15 -18.32 -20.45
CA ALA A 592 -23.84 -16.89 -20.41
C ALA A 592 -24.14 -16.19 -19.07
N SER A 593 -24.82 -16.86 -18.12
CA SER A 593 -25.20 -16.26 -16.83
C SER A 593 -23.99 -15.83 -15.98
N LEU A 594 -22.84 -16.49 -16.17
CA LEU A 594 -21.58 -16.18 -15.47
C LEU A 594 -20.49 -15.79 -16.47
N SER A 595 -20.64 -14.62 -17.11
CA SER A 595 -19.76 -14.19 -18.21
C SER A 595 -18.37 -13.65 -17.83
N ASP A 596 -18.00 -13.59 -16.55
CA ASP A 596 -16.66 -13.17 -16.11
C ASP A 596 -15.60 -14.27 -16.37
N PRO A 597 -14.60 -14.04 -17.24
CA PRO A 597 -13.55 -15.02 -17.54
C PRO A 597 -12.76 -15.45 -16.29
N GLY A 598 -12.63 -14.58 -15.28
CA GLY A 598 -11.92 -14.88 -14.04
C GLY A 598 -12.55 -16.03 -13.23
N ARG A 599 -13.83 -16.34 -13.46
CA ARG A 599 -14.56 -17.42 -12.79
C ARG A 599 -14.59 -18.74 -13.58
N ARG A 600 -13.93 -18.83 -14.74
CA ARG A 600 -13.91 -20.02 -15.60
C ARG A 600 -12.67 -20.88 -15.41
N SER A 601 -12.69 -22.12 -15.87
CA SER A 601 -11.50 -22.99 -15.91
C SER A 601 -10.59 -22.59 -17.07
N ASN A 602 -9.32 -23.02 -17.03
CA ASN A 602 -8.37 -22.74 -18.10
C ASN A 602 -8.85 -23.34 -19.43
N ASP A 603 -9.40 -24.56 -19.40
CA ASP A 603 -9.86 -25.29 -20.58
C ASP A 603 -10.95 -24.50 -21.34
N VAL A 604 -11.88 -23.87 -20.63
CA VAL A 604 -12.94 -23.04 -21.25
C VAL A 604 -12.38 -21.75 -21.84
N LEU A 605 -11.35 -21.15 -21.20
CA LEU A 605 -10.68 -19.96 -21.72
C LEU A 605 -9.88 -20.30 -22.98
N THR A 606 -9.03 -21.32 -22.93
CA THR A 606 -8.22 -21.79 -24.05
C THR A 606 -9.10 -22.29 -25.21
N ALA A 607 -10.19 -23.01 -24.93
CA ALA A 607 -11.12 -23.47 -25.97
C ALA A 607 -11.81 -22.32 -26.72
N PHE A 608 -12.10 -21.20 -26.06
CA PHE A 608 -12.62 -20.00 -26.74
C PHE A 608 -11.54 -19.30 -27.57
N LEU A 609 -10.33 -19.13 -27.01
CA LEU A 609 -9.22 -18.50 -27.74
C LEU A 609 -8.85 -19.27 -29.00
N LYS A 610 -8.98 -20.61 -28.99
CA LYS A 610 -8.85 -21.48 -30.17
C LYS A 610 -9.97 -21.34 -31.21
N THR A 611 -11.06 -20.65 -30.92
CA THR A 611 -12.08 -20.29 -31.95
C THR A 611 -11.78 -18.99 -32.67
N LEU A 612 -10.82 -18.19 -32.17
CA LEU A 612 -10.39 -16.96 -32.85
C LEU A 612 -9.41 -17.34 -33.97
N ASN A 613 -9.74 -16.95 -35.20
CA ASN A 613 -9.01 -17.29 -36.42
C ASN A 613 -8.60 -16.05 -37.26
N ASN A 614 -9.00 -14.86 -36.84
CA ASN A 614 -8.58 -13.59 -37.46
C ASN A 614 -7.10 -13.29 -37.13
N GLU A 615 -6.23 -13.27 -38.14
CA GLU A 615 -4.79 -13.05 -37.96
C GLU A 615 -4.44 -11.76 -37.20
N ASP A 616 -5.17 -10.67 -37.40
CA ASP A 616 -4.86 -9.39 -36.75
C ASP A 616 -5.27 -9.37 -35.28
N ASP A 617 -6.36 -10.07 -34.94
CA ASP A 617 -6.70 -10.34 -33.54
C ASP A 617 -5.63 -11.24 -32.90
N LEU A 618 -5.21 -12.29 -33.59
CA LEU A 618 -4.20 -13.24 -33.11
C LEU A 618 -2.84 -12.57 -32.86
N LYS A 619 -2.39 -11.63 -33.70
CA LYS A 619 -1.18 -10.79 -33.47
C LYS A 619 -1.26 -10.01 -32.15
N VAL A 620 -2.40 -9.38 -31.88
CA VAL A 620 -2.63 -8.61 -30.63
C VAL A 620 -2.55 -9.53 -29.41
N LEU A 621 -3.17 -10.71 -29.46
CA LEU A 621 -3.15 -11.66 -28.35
C LEU A 621 -1.74 -12.25 -28.14
N ALA A 622 -1.01 -12.56 -29.21
CA ALA A 622 0.40 -12.97 -29.14
C ALA A 622 1.27 -11.88 -28.50
N LYS A 623 1.04 -10.59 -28.80
CA LYS A 623 1.73 -9.47 -28.18
C LYS A 623 1.46 -9.37 -26.67
N VAL A 624 0.23 -9.63 -26.22
CA VAL A 624 -0.12 -9.70 -24.78
C VAL A 624 0.66 -10.83 -24.09
N VAL A 625 0.73 -12.03 -24.69
CA VAL A 625 1.55 -13.12 -24.15
C VAL A 625 3.02 -12.72 -24.10
N GLN A 626 3.58 -12.15 -25.18
CA GLN A 626 4.98 -11.71 -25.24
C GLN A 626 5.30 -10.66 -24.16
N CYS A 627 4.40 -9.71 -23.89
CA CYS A 627 4.53 -8.75 -22.79
C CYS A 627 4.59 -9.47 -21.44
N HIS A 628 3.71 -10.46 -21.21
CA HIS A 628 3.72 -11.23 -19.97
C HIS A 628 4.97 -12.11 -19.83
N THR A 629 5.46 -12.74 -20.90
CA THR A 629 6.71 -13.52 -20.85
C THR A 629 7.93 -12.64 -20.61
N THR A 630 7.94 -11.42 -21.17
CA THR A 630 8.99 -10.42 -20.94
C THR A 630 8.96 -9.93 -19.49
N ARG A 631 7.77 -9.63 -18.95
CA ARG A 631 7.54 -9.33 -17.53
C ARG A 631 8.05 -10.46 -16.65
N GLN A 632 7.67 -11.71 -16.91
CA GLN A 632 8.14 -12.86 -16.13
C GLN A 632 9.65 -13.04 -16.22
N ALA A 633 10.25 -12.81 -17.39
CA ALA A 633 11.71 -12.84 -17.53
C ALA A 633 12.39 -11.78 -16.65
N VAL A 634 11.87 -10.55 -16.58
CA VAL A 634 12.40 -9.50 -15.69
C VAL A 634 12.09 -9.79 -14.21
N GLU A 635 10.92 -10.31 -13.87
CA GLU A 635 10.62 -10.72 -12.49
C GLU A 635 11.48 -11.90 -12.03
N GLN A 636 11.78 -12.86 -12.91
CA GLN A 636 12.74 -13.94 -12.62
C GLN A 636 14.17 -13.41 -12.51
N LEU A 637 14.53 -12.41 -13.31
CA LEU A 637 15.82 -11.72 -13.23
C LEU A 637 15.95 -11.03 -11.85
N LEU A 638 14.96 -10.26 -11.44
CA LEU A 638 14.87 -9.64 -10.09
C LEU A 638 14.91 -10.68 -8.94
N LYS A 639 14.41 -11.91 -9.17
CA LYS A 639 14.43 -13.00 -8.17
C LYS A 639 15.70 -13.86 -8.16
N ASN A 640 16.47 -13.87 -9.26
CA ASN A 640 17.63 -14.75 -9.44
C ASN A 640 18.97 -14.09 -9.07
N PHE A 641 18.98 -12.78 -8.78
CA PHE A 641 20.14 -12.13 -8.18
C PHE A 641 20.05 -12.16 -6.65
N PRO A 642 21.17 -12.32 -5.93
CA PRO A 642 21.15 -12.35 -4.48
C PRO A 642 20.75 -10.98 -3.93
N GLU A 643 19.59 -10.89 -3.27
CA GLU A 643 19.17 -9.70 -2.49
C GLU A 643 20.01 -9.50 -1.21
N ASN A 644 21.13 -10.23 -1.08
CA ASN A 644 22.10 -10.21 0.02
C ASN A 644 23.53 -10.25 -0.55
N GLU A 645 24.06 -9.10 -0.93
CA GLU A 645 25.43 -8.73 -0.58
C GLU A 645 25.36 -7.39 0.16
N SER A 646 25.92 -7.34 1.37
CA SER A 646 25.98 -6.10 2.15
C SER A 646 27.11 -5.20 1.63
N PRO A 647 27.08 -3.89 1.91
CA PRO A 647 28.25 -3.02 1.71
C PRO A 647 29.50 -3.49 2.46
N GLU A 648 29.34 -4.38 3.44
CA GLU A 648 30.39 -4.82 4.36
C GLU A 648 31.14 -6.07 3.85
N GLN A 649 30.53 -6.92 3.02
CA GLN A 649 31.31 -7.95 2.29
C GLN A 649 32.16 -7.36 1.16
N VAL A 650 31.87 -6.13 0.72
CA VAL A 650 32.75 -5.34 -0.16
C VAL A 650 34.02 -4.87 0.59
N SER A 651 34.03 -4.90 1.93
CA SER A 651 35.17 -4.50 2.76
C SER A 651 36.36 -5.48 2.72
N PHE A 652 36.18 -6.71 2.21
CA PHE A 652 37.30 -7.68 2.11
C PHE A 652 38.17 -7.53 0.85
N PHE A 653 37.86 -6.57 -0.04
CA PHE A 653 38.65 -6.23 -1.22
C PHE A 653 39.03 -4.75 -1.28
N VAL A 654 39.55 -4.21 -0.17
CA VAL A 654 40.10 -2.83 -0.07
C VAL A 654 41.45 -2.66 -0.83
N THR A 655 41.76 -3.55 -1.77
CA THR A 655 42.79 -3.35 -2.79
C THR A 655 42.24 -3.63 -4.19
N LEU A 656 42.09 -2.54 -4.96
CA LEU A 656 41.75 -2.38 -6.38
C LEU A 656 40.33 -1.88 -6.75
N SER A 657 40.26 -0.55 -6.81
CA SER A 657 39.93 0.21 -8.04
C SER A 657 38.54 0.84 -8.19
N TYR A 658 38.57 2.06 -8.74
CA TYR A 658 37.48 2.92 -9.21
C TYR A 658 36.40 2.17 -10.03
N TRP A 659 36.79 1.08 -10.69
CA TRP A 659 35.91 0.21 -11.47
C TRP A 659 34.82 -0.48 -10.65
N PHE A 660 35.04 -0.80 -9.37
CA PHE A 660 34.04 -1.49 -8.55
C PHE A 660 32.90 -0.55 -8.11
N LEU A 661 33.25 0.69 -7.74
CA LEU A 661 32.26 1.74 -7.43
C LEU A 661 31.45 2.14 -8.67
N LEU A 662 32.12 2.28 -9.82
CA LEU A 662 31.45 2.46 -11.11
C LEU A 662 30.54 1.29 -11.47
N ALA A 663 30.95 0.03 -11.20
CA ALA A 663 30.11 -1.14 -11.45
C ALA A 663 28.84 -1.13 -10.58
N LEU A 664 28.94 -0.74 -9.30
CA LEU A 664 27.79 -0.65 -8.39
C LEU A 664 26.82 0.48 -8.80
N ILE A 665 27.33 1.66 -9.16
CA ILE A 665 26.50 2.77 -9.66
C ILE A 665 25.80 2.37 -10.97
N ASN A 666 26.54 1.78 -11.91
CA ASN A 666 25.97 1.27 -13.17
C ASN A 666 24.91 0.18 -12.93
N PHE A 667 25.06 -0.64 -11.90
CA PHE A 667 24.09 -1.68 -11.52
C PHE A 667 22.79 -1.09 -10.95
N VAL A 668 22.88 -0.08 -10.08
CA VAL A 668 21.69 0.61 -9.53
C VAL A 668 20.93 1.36 -10.63
N VAL A 669 21.65 2.08 -11.51
CA VAL A 669 21.06 2.79 -12.65
C VAL A 669 20.40 1.81 -13.62
N MET A 670 21.07 0.69 -13.95
CA MET A 670 20.50 -0.41 -14.76
C MET A 670 19.18 -0.92 -14.17
N MET A 671 19.11 -1.17 -12.87
CA MET A 671 17.89 -1.63 -12.20
C MET A 671 16.75 -0.59 -12.25
N ALA A 672 17.05 0.70 -12.12
CA ALA A 672 16.06 1.76 -12.28
C ALA A 672 15.50 1.81 -13.71
N MET A 673 16.37 1.71 -14.72
CA MET A 673 15.98 1.69 -16.14
C MET A 673 15.06 0.50 -16.47
N GLN A 674 15.39 -0.71 -16.00
CA GLN A 674 14.55 -1.89 -16.21
C GLN A 674 13.17 -1.76 -15.56
N LYS A 675 13.06 -1.11 -14.40
CA LYS A 675 11.77 -0.82 -13.74
C LYS A 675 10.90 0.12 -14.58
N LEU A 676 11.48 1.12 -15.25
CA LEU A 676 10.73 2.05 -16.12
C LEU A 676 10.26 1.39 -17.42
N VAL A 677 11.06 0.50 -18.01
CA VAL A 677 10.62 -0.35 -19.13
C VAL A 677 9.43 -1.20 -18.68
N CYS A 678 9.51 -1.85 -17.51
CA CYS A 678 8.39 -2.61 -16.97
C CYS A 678 7.13 -1.75 -16.73
N ALA A 679 7.26 -0.56 -16.16
CA ALA A 679 6.13 0.34 -15.93
C ALA A 679 5.43 0.79 -17.23
N THR A 680 6.18 0.88 -18.34
CA THR A 680 5.65 1.12 -19.69
C THR A 680 4.89 -0.11 -20.21
N LEU A 681 5.50 -1.30 -20.12
CA LEU A 681 4.89 -2.58 -20.54
C LEU A 681 3.64 -2.98 -19.73
N GLU A 682 3.60 -2.63 -18.44
CA GLU A 682 2.47 -2.89 -17.54
C GLU A 682 1.27 -1.97 -17.78
N HIS A 683 1.42 -0.92 -18.61
CA HIS A 683 0.35 0.04 -18.82
C HIS A 683 -0.83 -0.58 -19.61
N PRO A 684 -2.10 -0.47 -19.17
CA PRO A 684 -3.23 -1.14 -19.83
C PRO A 684 -3.51 -0.76 -21.29
N GLN A 685 -2.91 0.33 -21.80
CA GLN A 685 -2.98 0.73 -23.21
C GLN A 685 -1.76 0.28 -24.02
N TYR A 686 -0.67 -0.19 -23.39
CA TYR A 686 0.54 -0.60 -24.11
C TYR A 686 0.28 -1.69 -25.17
N PRO A 687 -0.47 -2.78 -24.89
CA PRO A 687 -0.77 -3.80 -25.91
C PRO A 687 -1.79 -3.37 -26.97
N LEU A 688 -2.39 -2.17 -26.83
CA LEU A 688 -3.24 -1.58 -27.87
C LEU A 688 -2.40 -0.70 -28.79
N ASP A 689 -1.62 0.19 -28.20
CA ASP A 689 -0.96 1.28 -28.91
C ASP A 689 0.39 0.84 -29.55
N TYR A 690 1.03 -0.21 -29.03
CA TYR A 690 2.27 -0.81 -29.60
C TYR A 690 1.99 -2.13 -30.36
N SER A 691 0.80 -2.26 -30.94
CA SER A 691 0.38 -3.41 -31.75
C SER A 691 0.44 -3.07 -33.24
N PHE A 692 1.64 -3.11 -33.82
CA PHE A 692 1.87 -2.79 -35.23
C PHE A 692 1.57 -3.98 -36.17
N ALA A 693 1.13 -3.69 -37.40
CA ALA A 693 0.83 -4.69 -38.42
C ALA A 693 2.11 -5.13 -39.17
N SER A 694 2.93 -5.96 -38.54
CA SER A 694 4.28 -6.33 -39.00
C SER A 694 4.37 -7.26 -40.23
N ASN A 695 3.29 -7.48 -40.97
CA ASN A 695 3.28 -8.30 -42.19
C ASN A 695 3.65 -7.51 -43.48
N ASP A 696 3.71 -6.18 -43.41
CA ASP A 696 4.17 -5.34 -44.53
C ASP A 696 5.69 -5.42 -44.71
N GLN A 697 6.15 -5.63 -45.95
CA GLN A 697 7.58 -5.84 -46.29
C GLN A 697 8.54 -4.68 -45.94
N ASP A 698 8.01 -3.51 -45.55
CA ASP A 698 8.78 -2.32 -45.17
C ASP A 698 9.07 -2.19 -43.66
N TRP A 699 8.52 -3.05 -42.80
CA TRP A 699 8.73 -2.95 -41.35
C TRP A 699 10.09 -3.52 -40.92
N VAL A 700 10.76 -2.82 -40.01
CA VAL A 700 12.05 -3.23 -39.46
C VAL A 700 11.91 -3.62 -37.99
N ALA A 701 11.97 -4.91 -37.70
CA ALA A 701 12.10 -5.42 -36.34
C ALA A 701 13.56 -5.43 -35.87
N THR A 702 13.80 -4.94 -34.66
CA THR A 702 15.11 -5.00 -33.99
C THR A 702 15.30 -6.33 -33.26
N LYS A 703 16.41 -7.03 -33.52
CA LYS A 703 16.67 -8.37 -32.94
C LYS A 703 17.09 -8.27 -31.48
N LEU A 704 16.46 -9.06 -30.61
CA LEU A 704 16.91 -9.21 -29.22
C LEU A 704 18.19 -10.05 -29.18
N GLY A 705 19.29 -9.47 -28.67
CA GLY A 705 20.58 -10.15 -28.54
C GLY A 705 20.58 -11.29 -27.52
N LYS A 706 21.71 -12.01 -27.41
CA LYS A 706 21.89 -13.07 -26.39
C LYS A 706 21.62 -12.50 -24.99
N LYS A 707 20.84 -13.23 -24.17
CA LYS A 707 20.38 -12.80 -22.82
C LYS A 707 21.45 -12.06 -22.00
N SER A 708 22.65 -12.63 -21.88
CA SER A 708 23.73 -12.08 -21.06
C SER A 708 24.23 -10.70 -21.51
N LYS A 709 24.04 -10.31 -22.78
CA LYS A 709 24.52 -9.04 -23.35
C LYS A 709 23.43 -7.95 -23.32
N VAL A 710 22.17 -8.34 -23.60
CA VAL A 710 20.99 -7.47 -23.48
C VAL A 710 20.77 -7.05 -22.01
N MET A 711 21.01 -7.97 -21.07
CA MET A 711 20.84 -7.71 -19.64
C MET A 711 21.87 -6.73 -19.05
N THR A 712 22.99 -6.47 -19.74
CA THR A 712 24.07 -5.57 -19.28
C THR A 712 24.16 -4.26 -20.08
N SER A 713 23.25 -4.03 -21.02
CA SER A 713 23.25 -2.81 -21.84
C SER A 713 22.45 -1.69 -21.18
N ASN A 714 23.16 -0.60 -20.85
CA ASN A 714 22.61 0.63 -20.26
C ASN A 714 22.40 1.77 -21.28
N ALA A 715 22.48 1.48 -22.59
CA ALA A 715 22.30 2.50 -23.61
C ALA A 715 20.81 2.93 -23.72
N MET A 716 20.54 4.23 -23.59
CA MET A 716 19.25 4.85 -23.89
C MET A 716 19.40 5.84 -25.04
N PHE A 717 18.45 5.81 -25.98
CA PHE A 717 18.24 6.90 -26.93
C PHE A 717 16.80 7.38 -26.85
N ALA A 718 16.59 8.69 -26.75
CA ALA A 718 15.28 9.29 -26.92
C ALA A 718 15.06 9.62 -28.39
N VAL A 719 13.85 9.36 -28.87
CA VAL A 719 13.44 9.54 -30.27
C VAL A 719 12.15 10.33 -30.29
N ASP A 720 12.05 11.25 -31.25
CA ASP A 720 10.85 12.03 -31.54
C ASP A 720 10.84 12.37 -33.04
N CYS A 721 9.65 12.47 -33.64
CA CYS A 721 9.45 12.61 -35.07
C CYS A 721 8.45 13.71 -35.41
N GLU A 722 8.74 14.46 -36.49
CA GLU A 722 7.74 15.34 -37.13
C GLU A 722 7.10 14.60 -38.31
N MET A 723 5.77 14.61 -38.38
CA MET A 723 4.98 13.93 -39.41
C MET A 723 4.00 14.87 -40.13
N VAL A 724 4.01 14.79 -41.46
CA VAL A 724 3.09 15.49 -42.37
C VAL A 724 1.99 14.55 -42.86
N LEU A 725 1.03 15.10 -43.60
CA LEU A 725 -0.10 14.40 -44.16
C LEU A 725 0.02 14.25 -45.68
N CYS A 726 -0.06 13.02 -46.18
CA CYS A 726 -0.04 12.71 -47.61
C CYS A 726 -1.46 12.65 -48.22
N GLU A 727 -1.53 12.65 -49.55
CA GLU A 727 -2.80 12.69 -50.30
C GLU A 727 -3.74 11.51 -50.03
N ASP A 728 -3.17 10.34 -49.69
CA ASP A 728 -3.92 9.15 -49.30
C ASP A 728 -4.39 9.16 -47.84
N GLY A 729 -4.21 10.29 -47.14
CA GLY A 729 -4.55 10.48 -45.72
C GLY A 729 -3.61 9.78 -44.74
N SER A 730 -2.51 9.17 -45.21
CA SER A 730 -1.48 8.58 -44.36
C SER A 730 -0.52 9.63 -43.80
N GLU A 731 0.09 9.35 -42.65
CA GLU A 731 1.11 10.21 -42.06
C GLU A 731 2.50 9.77 -42.49
N ALA A 732 3.30 10.70 -43.01
CA ALA A 732 4.66 10.44 -43.46
C ALA A 732 5.67 11.19 -42.58
N LEU A 733 6.77 10.51 -42.25
CA LEU A 733 7.90 11.07 -41.55
C LEU A 733 8.62 12.11 -42.43
N VAL A 734 8.83 13.32 -41.90
CA VAL A 734 9.62 14.36 -42.58
C VAL A 734 10.85 14.80 -41.81
N LYS A 735 10.91 14.54 -40.51
CA LYS A 735 12.08 14.84 -39.68
C LYS A 735 12.14 13.88 -38.50
N VAL A 736 13.34 13.41 -38.17
CA VAL A 736 13.59 12.52 -37.02
C VAL A 736 14.75 13.06 -36.20
N CYS A 737 14.57 13.13 -34.88
CA CYS A 737 15.66 13.38 -33.96
C CYS A 737 15.89 12.19 -33.02
N VAL A 738 17.16 11.94 -32.72
CA VAL A 738 17.61 10.92 -31.77
C VAL A 738 18.71 11.52 -30.90
N VAL A 739 18.53 11.49 -29.58
CA VAL A 739 19.52 11.96 -28.59
C VAL A 739 19.87 10.86 -27.60
N ASP A 740 21.11 10.85 -27.10
CA ASP A 740 21.53 9.91 -26.05
C ASP A 740 21.23 10.39 -24.62
N ALA A 741 21.64 9.60 -23.63
CA ALA A 741 21.47 9.92 -22.21
C ALA A 741 22.25 11.17 -21.75
N ASP A 742 23.28 11.58 -22.50
CA ASP A 742 24.07 12.81 -22.27
C ASP A 742 23.51 14.00 -23.08
N LEU A 743 22.30 13.83 -23.64
CA LEU A 743 21.59 14.78 -24.51
C LEU A 743 22.35 15.15 -25.80
N GLN A 744 23.29 14.31 -26.22
CA GLN A 744 24.04 14.50 -27.45
C GLN A 744 23.26 13.94 -28.64
N VAL A 745 23.10 14.76 -29.67
CA VAL A 745 22.42 14.40 -30.91
C VAL A 745 23.18 13.28 -31.65
N LYS A 746 22.47 12.20 -31.98
CA LYS A 746 22.97 11.06 -32.78
C LYS A 746 22.38 11.00 -34.18
N LEU A 747 21.21 11.58 -34.36
CA LEU A 747 20.50 11.74 -35.64
C LEU A 747 19.63 12.98 -35.53
N ASN A 748 19.62 13.84 -36.53
CA ASN A 748 18.71 14.98 -36.65
C ASN A 748 18.61 15.31 -38.14
N GLU A 749 17.81 14.53 -38.84
CA GLU A 749 17.77 14.49 -40.31
C GLU A 749 16.36 14.77 -40.80
N PHE A 750 16.27 15.52 -41.90
CA PHE A 750 15.06 15.56 -42.71
C PHE A 750 14.94 14.29 -43.56
N VAL A 751 13.71 13.88 -43.81
CA VAL A 751 13.35 12.65 -44.51
C VAL A 751 12.45 13.02 -45.67
N ASN A 752 12.80 12.58 -46.87
CA ASN A 752 11.95 12.76 -48.03
C ASN A 752 10.77 11.77 -47.95
N PRO A 753 9.52 12.23 -47.81
CA PRO A 753 8.36 11.35 -47.80
C PRO A 753 8.17 10.77 -49.21
N CYS A 754 8.14 9.45 -49.34
CA CYS A 754 8.02 8.78 -50.65
C CYS A 754 6.63 8.93 -51.33
N LYS A 755 5.81 9.87 -50.86
CA LYS A 755 4.45 10.19 -51.30
C LYS A 755 4.26 11.69 -51.24
N GLU A 756 3.44 12.25 -52.13
CA GLU A 756 3.16 13.68 -52.17
C GLU A 756 2.44 14.15 -50.89
N VAL A 757 2.82 15.35 -50.42
CA VAL A 757 2.38 15.93 -49.14
C VAL A 757 1.29 16.96 -49.41
N THR A 758 0.10 16.71 -48.85
CA THR A 758 -1.05 17.62 -48.93
C THR A 758 -1.01 18.71 -47.86
N ASP A 759 -0.56 18.36 -46.66
CA ASP A 759 -0.56 19.24 -45.50
C ASP A 759 0.69 19.00 -44.64
N TYR A 760 1.60 19.98 -44.68
CA TYR A 760 2.85 20.01 -43.94
C TYR A 760 2.65 20.32 -42.44
N ARG A 761 1.48 20.85 -42.06
CA ARG A 761 1.14 21.31 -40.71
C ARG A 761 2.22 22.23 -40.14
N SER A 762 2.73 23.17 -40.93
CA SER A 762 3.92 23.96 -40.60
C SER A 762 3.79 24.75 -39.29
N GLU A 763 2.57 25.09 -38.88
CA GLU A 763 2.24 25.69 -37.57
C GLU A 763 2.37 24.72 -36.38
N ILE A 764 2.38 23.41 -36.64
CA ILE A 764 2.62 22.33 -35.68
C ILE A 764 4.06 21.81 -35.80
N THR A 765 4.51 21.42 -37.00
CA THR A 765 5.81 20.71 -37.21
C THR A 765 7.01 21.64 -37.37
N GLY A 766 6.77 22.92 -37.68
CA GLY A 766 7.82 23.87 -38.07
C GLY A 766 8.48 23.57 -39.42
N VAL A 767 7.96 22.60 -40.21
CA VAL A 767 8.51 22.19 -41.51
C VAL A 767 7.68 22.77 -42.66
N SER A 768 8.35 23.35 -43.66
CA SER A 768 7.76 23.87 -44.90
C SER A 768 8.14 23.05 -46.13
N ALA A 769 7.48 23.28 -47.26
CA ALA A 769 7.83 22.65 -48.54
C ALA A 769 9.28 22.96 -48.97
N SER A 770 9.77 24.17 -48.69
CA SER A 770 11.16 24.56 -48.94
C SER A 770 12.19 23.84 -48.07
N ASP A 771 11.79 23.34 -46.89
CA ASP A 771 12.70 22.57 -46.01
C ASP A 771 12.85 21.12 -46.47
N LEU A 772 12.05 20.64 -47.43
CA LEU A 772 12.17 19.31 -48.04
C LEU A 772 12.80 19.31 -49.44
N ASP A 773 13.05 20.49 -50.01
CA ASP A 773 13.65 20.60 -51.34
C ASP A 773 15.09 20.06 -51.37
N GLY A 774 15.42 19.30 -52.42
CA GLY A 774 16.72 18.65 -52.60
C GLY A 774 17.07 17.52 -51.61
N ILE A 775 16.22 17.16 -50.64
CA ILE A 775 16.52 16.09 -49.68
C ILE A 775 16.36 14.70 -50.31
N THR A 776 17.41 13.90 -50.19
CA THR A 776 17.53 12.55 -50.77
C THR A 776 17.47 11.42 -49.72
N CYS A 777 17.47 11.77 -48.43
CA CYS A 777 17.43 10.80 -47.33
C CYS A 777 16.03 10.15 -47.24
N THR A 778 15.95 8.83 -47.36
CA THR A 778 14.67 8.10 -47.32
C THR A 778 14.41 7.47 -45.95
N LEU A 779 13.15 7.07 -45.70
CA LEU A 779 12.80 6.26 -44.52
C LEU A 779 13.69 5.00 -44.39
N LYS A 780 14.09 4.37 -45.51
CA LYS A 780 14.94 3.17 -45.50
C LYS A 780 16.38 3.48 -45.06
N ASP A 781 16.88 4.69 -45.33
CA ASP A 781 18.18 5.15 -44.87
C ASP A 781 18.14 5.45 -43.35
N ILE A 782 17.10 6.12 -42.88
CA ILE A 782 16.84 6.33 -41.45
C ILE A 782 16.72 4.99 -40.70
N GLN A 783 15.95 4.04 -41.22
CA GLN A 783 15.84 2.69 -40.64
C GLN A 783 17.20 1.97 -40.59
N LYS A 784 18.05 2.15 -41.61
CA LYS A 784 19.41 1.57 -41.66
C LYS A 784 20.35 2.22 -40.63
N LEU A 785 20.25 3.54 -40.44
CA LEU A 785 20.97 4.29 -39.40
C LEU A 785 20.51 3.87 -37.99
N LEU A 786 19.20 3.85 -37.73
CA LEU A 786 18.61 3.40 -36.47
C LEU A 786 18.96 1.94 -36.17
N LYS A 787 18.93 1.03 -37.16
CA LYS A 787 19.33 -0.38 -36.98
C LYS A 787 20.82 -0.54 -36.63
N LYS A 788 21.68 0.41 -37.02
CA LYS A 788 23.08 0.48 -36.61
C LYS A 788 23.24 1.04 -35.18
N LEU A 789 22.40 2.00 -34.78
CA LEU A 789 22.39 2.58 -33.43
C LEU A 789 21.79 1.62 -32.37
N LEU A 790 20.70 0.93 -32.70
CA LEU A 790 19.90 0.11 -31.78
C LEU A 790 20.40 -1.35 -31.61
N SER A 791 21.72 -1.50 -31.48
CA SER A 791 22.38 -2.81 -31.35
C SER A 791 22.40 -3.35 -29.91
N ASP A 792 22.45 -4.67 -29.77
CA ASP A 792 22.69 -5.40 -28.49
C ASP A 792 21.85 -4.93 -27.27
N GLY A 793 20.58 -4.62 -27.51
CA GLY A 793 19.59 -4.46 -26.43
C GLY A 793 19.53 -3.07 -25.81
N THR A 794 19.77 -2.01 -26.58
CA THR A 794 19.42 -0.62 -26.26
C THR A 794 17.98 -0.46 -25.73
N ILE A 795 17.70 0.65 -25.04
CA ILE A 795 16.35 1.09 -24.68
C ILE A 795 16.00 2.35 -25.49
N LEU A 796 14.79 2.40 -26.05
CA LEU A 796 14.21 3.62 -26.63
C LEU A 796 13.37 4.40 -25.60
N VAL A 797 13.44 5.72 -25.67
CA VAL A 797 12.71 6.68 -24.81
C VAL A 797 11.90 7.62 -25.70
N GLY A 798 10.72 8.06 -25.25
CA GLY A 798 9.94 9.08 -25.96
C GLY A 798 8.65 9.48 -25.23
N HIS A 799 7.76 10.20 -25.90
CA HIS A 799 6.48 10.64 -25.34
C HIS A 799 5.31 10.30 -26.27
N SER A 800 4.49 9.30 -25.87
CA SER A 800 3.57 8.62 -26.81
C SER A 800 4.32 7.97 -27.99
N LEU A 801 5.48 7.37 -27.67
CA LEU A 801 6.51 6.85 -28.59
C LEU A 801 5.98 5.81 -29.61
N CYS A 802 4.79 5.26 -29.41
CA CYS A 802 4.11 4.42 -30.40
C CYS A 802 3.91 5.14 -31.74
N ASN A 803 3.68 6.46 -31.74
CA ASN A 803 3.42 7.23 -32.94
C ASN A 803 4.69 7.38 -33.79
N ASP A 804 5.82 7.69 -33.15
CA ASP A 804 7.13 7.82 -33.80
C ASP A 804 7.60 6.48 -34.39
N LEU A 805 7.44 5.40 -33.62
CA LEU A 805 7.75 4.04 -34.09
C LEU A 805 6.86 3.61 -35.27
N GLN A 806 5.61 4.06 -35.31
CA GLN A 806 4.72 3.83 -36.45
C GLN A 806 5.16 4.62 -37.69
N ALA A 807 5.52 5.90 -37.54
CA ALA A 807 6.06 6.72 -38.63
C ALA A 807 7.40 6.18 -39.16
N LEU A 808 8.24 5.61 -38.27
CA LEU A 808 9.50 4.96 -38.60
C LEU A 808 9.35 3.53 -39.17
N LYS A 809 8.14 2.96 -39.17
CA LYS A 809 7.86 1.52 -39.41
C LYS A 809 8.85 0.60 -38.65
N LEU A 810 9.12 0.92 -37.39
CA LEU A 810 10.18 0.30 -36.58
C LEU A 810 9.58 -0.43 -35.36
N GLU A 811 9.87 -1.72 -35.22
CA GLU A 811 9.48 -2.48 -34.03
C GLU A 811 10.66 -2.69 -33.06
N HIS A 812 10.48 -2.23 -31.82
CA HIS A 812 11.48 -2.35 -30.76
C HIS A 812 10.84 -2.77 -29.42
N ALA A 813 11.46 -3.74 -28.75
CA ALA A 813 10.89 -4.39 -27.57
C ALA A 813 11.14 -3.67 -26.24
N ARG A 814 12.21 -2.85 -26.13
CA ARG A 814 12.61 -2.18 -24.89
C ARG A 814 12.32 -0.68 -24.98
N VAL A 815 11.11 -0.28 -24.61
CA VAL A 815 10.66 1.11 -24.68
C VAL A 815 10.33 1.67 -23.29
N ILE A 816 10.59 2.97 -23.10
CA ILE A 816 10.12 3.78 -21.97
C ILE A 816 9.28 4.92 -22.53
N ASP A 817 7.97 4.87 -22.29
CA ASP A 817 7.05 5.92 -22.70
C ASP A 817 6.77 6.86 -21.52
N THR A 818 7.21 8.11 -21.63
CA THR A 818 6.98 9.13 -20.59
C THR A 818 5.49 9.40 -20.35
N ALA A 819 4.61 9.15 -21.33
CA ALA A 819 3.16 9.26 -21.17
C ALA A 819 2.54 8.13 -20.31
N TYR A 820 3.27 7.03 -20.05
CA TYR A 820 2.82 5.90 -19.21
C TYR A 820 3.45 5.87 -17.81
N ILE A 821 4.70 6.35 -17.67
CA ILE A 821 5.41 6.40 -16.37
C ILE A 821 5.07 7.64 -15.51
N TYR A 822 4.28 8.57 -16.03
CA TYR A 822 3.76 9.74 -15.30
C TYR A 822 2.23 9.80 -15.32
N ARG A 823 1.63 10.31 -14.24
CA ARG A 823 0.17 10.40 -14.04
C ARG A 823 -0.19 11.68 -13.28
N TYR A 824 -1.37 12.21 -13.55
CA TYR A 824 -1.99 13.29 -12.76
C TYR A 824 -2.53 12.76 -11.44
N SER A 825 -2.53 13.60 -10.40
CA SER A 825 -3.04 13.28 -9.06
C SER A 825 -4.57 13.15 -8.97
N ASP A 826 -5.32 13.72 -9.92
CA ASP A 826 -6.80 13.78 -9.92
C ASP A 826 -7.46 12.93 -11.02
N GLY A 827 -6.67 12.38 -11.94
CA GLY A 827 -7.16 11.78 -13.17
C GLY A 827 -7.45 10.27 -13.07
N PRO A 828 -8.41 9.75 -13.87
CA PRO A 828 -8.51 8.31 -14.07
C PRO A 828 -7.22 7.75 -14.70
N ILE A 829 -6.91 6.49 -14.41
CA ILE A 829 -5.65 5.80 -14.78
C ILE A 829 -5.30 5.91 -16.29
N HIS A 830 -6.30 6.13 -17.15
CA HIS A 830 -6.14 6.24 -18.60
C HIS A 830 -5.84 7.65 -19.14
N ARG A 831 -5.75 8.69 -18.29
CA ARG A 831 -5.44 10.06 -18.70
C ARG A 831 -3.93 10.25 -18.86
N LYS A 832 -3.43 10.07 -20.09
CA LYS A 832 -2.02 10.39 -20.45
C LYS A 832 -1.75 11.90 -20.24
N PRO A 833 -0.65 12.31 -19.58
CA PRO A 833 -0.21 13.69 -19.57
C PRO A 833 0.41 14.09 -20.91
N SER A 834 0.36 15.38 -21.28
CA SER A 834 1.08 15.90 -22.45
C SER A 834 2.50 16.35 -22.05
N LEU A 835 3.43 16.32 -23.00
CA LEU A 835 4.82 16.75 -22.77
C LEU A 835 4.93 18.19 -22.26
N ASN A 836 4.13 19.12 -22.79
CA ASN A 836 4.06 20.49 -22.29
C ASN A 836 3.64 20.58 -20.80
N ASN A 837 2.72 19.73 -20.35
CA ASN A 837 2.28 19.70 -18.96
C ASN A 837 3.30 19.02 -18.04
N LEU A 838 4.08 18.06 -18.57
CA LEU A 838 5.23 17.45 -17.88
C LEU A 838 6.38 18.45 -17.70
N CYS A 839 6.61 19.29 -18.72
CA CYS A 839 7.81 20.12 -18.88
C CYS A 839 7.49 21.62 -18.86
N LYS A 840 6.80 22.10 -17.81
CA LYS A 840 6.29 23.49 -17.63
C LYS A 840 7.26 24.67 -17.89
N ALA A 841 8.54 24.41 -18.15
CA ALA A 841 9.58 25.42 -18.40
C ALA A 841 10.27 25.31 -19.79
N ILE A 842 9.89 24.38 -20.68
CA ILE A 842 10.65 24.11 -21.92
C ILE A 842 10.13 24.87 -23.16
N ARG A 843 8.81 25.12 -23.30
CA ARG A 843 8.23 25.72 -24.53
C ARG A 843 7.41 26.99 -24.25
N LYS A 844 7.54 28.00 -25.12
CA LYS A 844 6.63 29.16 -25.16
C LYS A 844 5.27 28.72 -25.70
N GLN A 845 4.18 29.14 -25.07
CA GLN A 845 2.82 28.75 -25.44
C GLN A 845 2.51 29.16 -26.89
N GLY A 846 2.19 28.18 -27.74
CA GLY A 846 1.91 28.40 -29.17
C GLY A 846 3.12 28.38 -30.11
N SER A 847 4.30 27.92 -29.65
CA SER A 847 5.43 27.65 -30.54
C SER A 847 5.28 26.30 -31.28
N PRO A 848 5.75 26.19 -32.54
CA PRO A 848 5.84 24.91 -33.25
C PRO A 848 6.60 23.85 -32.45
N HIS A 849 6.37 22.59 -32.78
CA HIS A 849 7.12 21.45 -32.28
C HIS A 849 8.53 21.45 -32.87
N ASN A 850 9.41 20.79 -32.14
CA ASN A 850 10.77 20.54 -32.56
C ASN A 850 11.19 19.21 -31.93
N CYS A 851 11.19 18.15 -32.74
CA CYS A 851 11.65 16.82 -32.33
C CYS A 851 12.97 16.78 -31.55
N LEU A 852 13.91 17.73 -31.74
CA LEU A 852 15.11 17.81 -30.90
C LEU A 852 14.78 18.20 -29.44
N ASP A 853 13.95 19.22 -29.25
CA ASP A 853 13.57 19.72 -27.93
C ASP A 853 12.64 18.72 -27.22
N ASP A 854 11.69 18.13 -27.95
CA ASP A 854 10.73 17.17 -27.41
C ASP A 854 11.44 15.82 -27.07
N ALA A 855 12.38 15.33 -27.89
CA ALA A 855 13.25 14.18 -27.54
C ALA A 855 14.15 14.46 -26.33
N CYS A 856 14.77 15.64 -26.26
CA CYS A 856 15.56 16.07 -25.11
C CYS A 856 14.71 16.15 -23.83
N ALA A 857 13.47 16.63 -23.94
CA ALA A 857 12.54 16.71 -22.83
C ALA A 857 12.14 15.32 -22.32
N ALA A 858 11.83 14.38 -23.24
CA ALA A 858 11.54 12.99 -22.88
C ALA A 858 12.73 12.31 -22.17
N MET A 859 13.96 12.52 -22.65
CA MET A 859 15.17 12.00 -21.99
C MET A 859 15.35 12.59 -20.58
N LYS A 860 15.25 13.92 -20.44
CA LYS A 860 15.37 14.61 -19.14
C LYS A 860 14.37 14.08 -18.11
N LEU A 861 13.12 13.83 -18.50
CA LEU A 861 12.10 13.24 -17.63
C LEU A 861 12.49 11.84 -17.16
N VAL A 862 12.96 10.96 -18.05
CA VAL A 862 13.40 9.61 -17.68
C VAL A 862 14.60 9.66 -16.72
N LEU A 863 15.58 10.52 -16.98
CA LEU A 863 16.74 10.71 -16.11
C LEU A 863 16.35 11.25 -14.73
N ALA A 864 15.45 12.22 -14.64
CA ALA A 864 14.92 12.72 -13.36
C ALA A 864 14.15 11.63 -12.58
N LYS A 865 13.40 10.77 -13.30
CA LYS A 865 12.72 9.61 -12.70
C LYS A 865 13.70 8.55 -12.17
N ILE A 866 14.82 8.33 -12.87
CA ILE A 866 15.91 7.44 -12.43
C ILE A 866 16.62 7.99 -11.18
N LYS A 867 16.81 9.32 -11.10
CA LYS A 867 17.38 9.99 -9.92
C LYS A 867 16.43 10.09 -8.72
N GLY A 868 15.14 9.78 -8.90
CA GLY A 868 14.13 9.77 -7.85
C GLY A 868 13.44 11.12 -7.59
N GLU A 869 13.60 12.09 -8.49
CA GLU A 869 13.27 13.51 -8.22
C GLU A 869 11.77 13.84 -8.31
N VAL A 870 10.96 13.12 -9.11
CA VAL A 870 9.51 13.42 -9.28
C VAL A 870 8.63 12.17 -9.48
N GLY A 871 7.65 11.97 -8.58
CA GLY A 871 6.71 10.83 -8.61
C GLY A 871 5.36 11.10 -9.28
N VAL A 872 4.67 12.18 -8.87
CA VAL A 872 3.25 12.48 -9.18
C VAL A 872 3.12 13.96 -9.58
N ILE A 873 2.20 14.28 -10.49
CA ILE A 873 2.05 15.63 -11.06
C ILE A 873 0.72 16.25 -10.63
N ALA A 874 0.75 17.53 -10.25
CA ALA A 874 -0.45 18.33 -9.99
C ALA A 874 -1.31 18.48 -11.26
N PRO A 875 -2.63 18.73 -11.13
CA PRO A 875 -3.48 18.99 -12.28
C PRO A 875 -3.00 20.22 -13.08
N PRO A 876 -3.28 20.31 -14.39
CA PRO A 876 -3.02 21.54 -15.14
C PRO A 876 -3.80 22.70 -14.53
N ALA A 877 -3.15 23.87 -14.40
CA ALA A 877 -3.84 25.10 -14.08
C ALA A 877 -4.83 25.45 -15.21
N GLN A 878 -5.88 26.21 -14.90
CA GLN A 878 -6.90 26.59 -15.89
C GLN A 878 -6.25 27.32 -17.08
N GLU A 879 -6.52 26.87 -18.30
CA GLU A 879 -6.15 27.59 -19.51
C GLU A 879 -7.08 28.80 -19.69
N ASP A 880 -6.52 30.01 -19.76
CA ASP A 880 -7.27 31.22 -20.13
C ASP A 880 -7.73 31.13 -21.60
N VAL A 881 -8.97 30.67 -21.78
CA VAL A 881 -9.62 30.65 -23.09
C VAL A 881 -10.10 32.07 -23.41
N ARG A 882 -9.42 32.73 -24.38
CA ARG A 882 -9.83 34.05 -24.91
C ARG A 882 -11.33 34.11 -25.15
N GLU A 883 -12.01 35.19 -24.72
CA GLU A 883 -13.49 35.32 -24.73
C GLU A 883 -14.15 34.96 -26.06
N VAL A 884 -13.51 35.31 -27.19
CA VAL A 884 -13.95 35.01 -28.57
C VAL A 884 -14.15 33.51 -28.82
N ASN A 885 -13.42 32.64 -28.11
CA ASN A 885 -13.57 31.19 -28.20
C ASN A 885 -14.63 30.63 -27.24
N MET A 886 -15.08 31.40 -26.24
CA MET A 886 -16.17 31.00 -25.33
C MET A 886 -17.56 31.12 -25.97
N ALA A 887 -17.69 31.93 -27.03
CA ALA A 887 -18.90 32.03 -27.88
C ALA A 887 -19.07 30.85 -28.86
N LYS A 888 -18.25 29.80 -28.77
CA LYS A 888 -18.25 28.66 -29.70
C LYS A 888 -18.51 27.34 -28.96
N LEU A 889 -19.29 26.46 -29.57
CA LEU A 889 -19.39 25.05 -29.21
C LEU A 889 -18.75 24.20 -30.31
N LEU A 890 -17.99 23.16 -29.93
CA LEU A 890 -17.45 22.21 -30.90
C LEU A 890 -18.41 21.03 -31.07
N LEU A 891 -18.88 20.83 -32.30
CA LEU A 891 -19.54 19.63 -32.78
C LEU A 891 -18.45 18.68 -33.31
N HIS A 892 -18.33 17.46 -32.76
CA HIS A 892 -17.33 16.48 -33.22
C HIS A 892 -17.88 15.06 -33.32
N ARG A 893 -17.21 14.23 -34.15
CA ARG A 893 -17.60 12.86 -34.54
C ARG A 893 -18.91 12.78 -35.33
N ILE A 894 -19.27 13.83 -36.06
CA ILE A 894 -20.48 13.94 -36.88
C ILE A 894 -20.36 13.03 -38.11
N PRO A 895 -21.27 12.10 -38.42
CA PRO A 895 -21.13 11.26 -39.60
C PRO A 895 -21.18 12.05 -40.93
N ILE A 896 -20.38 11.67 -41.93
CA ILE A 896 -20.31 12.32 -43.24
C ILE A 896 -21.61 12.19 -44.06
N THR A 897 -22.44 11.21 -43.70
CA THR A 897 -23.82 11.06 -44.19
C THR A 897 -24.79 12.11 -43.64
N VAL A 898 -24.35 12.97 -42.71
CA VAL A 898 -25.12 14.10 -42.16
C VAL A 898 -24.71 15.38 -42.90
N PRO A 899 -25.59 16.01 -43.69
CA PRO A 899 -25.32 17.32 -44.29
C PRO A 899 -25.12 18.40 -43.22
N SER A 900 -24.28 19.40 -43.49
CA SER A 900 -24.03 20.52 -42.58
C SER A 900 -25.30 21.31 -42.25
N GLU A 901 -26.29 21.26 -43.14
CA GLU A 901 -27.55 21.99 -43.07
C GLU A 901 -28.48 21.37 -42.03
N GLU A 902 -28.43 20.04 -41.84
CA GLU A 902 -29.25 19.34 -40.84
C GLU A 902 -28.75 19.58 -39.40
N LEU A 903 -27.48 19.97 -39.23
CA LEU A 903 -26.91 20.30 -37.93
C LEU A 903 -27.56 21.51 -37.25
N HIS A 904 -28.16 22.43 -38.02
CA HIS A 904 -28.85 23.60 -37.48
C HIS A 904 -30.01 23.24 -36.53
N ASN A 905 -30.58 22.04 -36.66
CA ASN A 905 -31.67 21.54 -35.82
C ASN A 905 -31.19 20.78 -34.57
N VAL A 906 -29.88 20.57 -34.40
CA VAL A 906 -29.33 19.72 -33.32
C VAL A 906 -29.13 20.49 -32.00
N ILE A 907 -28.76 21.77 -32.08
CA ILE A 907 -28.62 22.64 -30.90
C ILE A 907 -29.75 23.69 -30.92
N PRO A 908 -30.44 23.96 -29.79
CA PRO A 908 -31.42 25.04 -29.71
C PRO A 908 -30.75 26.42 -29.63
N GLY A 909 -31.00 27.27 -30.61
CA GLY A 909 -30.54 28.67 -30.64
C GLY A 909 -30.35 29.18 -32.06
N ASN A 910 -29.95 30.45 -32.22
CA ASN A 910 -29.49 30.98 -33.50
C ASN A 910 -27.95 31.01 -33.48
N TYR A 911 -27.32 30.38 -34.47
CA TYR A 911 -25.86 30.23 -34.57
C TYR A 911 -25.46 29.96 -36.02
N THR A 912 -24.26 30.39 -36.38
CA THR A 912 -23.66 30.03 -37.66
C THR A 912 -22.83 28.76 -37.51
N ILE A 913 -22.90 27.88 -38.51
CA ILE A 913 -22.09 26.66 -38.55
C ILE A 913 -20.86 26.95 -39.39
N GLN A 914 -19.70 26.96 -38.74
CA GLN A 914 -18.41 26.92 -39.41
C GLN A 914 -17.93 25.47 -39.40
N VAL A 915 -18.21 24.73 -40.47
CA VAL A 915 -17.56 23.43 -40.71
C VAL A 915 -16.06 23.66 -40.63
N LYS A 916 -15.35 22.92 -39.79
CA LYS A 916 -13.88 22.93 -39.86
C LYS A 916 -13.55 22.34 -41.22
N GLN A 917 -12.78 23.08 -42.04
CA GLN A 917 -12.20 22.49 -43.25
C GLN A 917 -11.65 21.11 -42.89
N PRO A 918 -11.98 20.05 -43.64
CA PRO A 918 -11.49 18.73 -43.32
C PRO A 918 -9.97 18.78 -43.40
N SER A 919 -9.31 18.75 -42.25
CA SER A 919 -7.97 18.20 -42.17
C SER A 919 -8.04 16.84 -42.86
N VAL A 920 -7.21 16.61 -43.88
CA VAL A 920 -7.31 15.46 -44.82
C VAL A 920 -6.88 14.14 -44.14
N LYS A 921 -7.23 13.98 -42.86
CA LYS A 921 -6.98 12.81 -42.03
C LYS A 921 -8.23 11.95 -42.07
N VAL A 922 -8.01 10.72 -42.54
CA VAL A 922 -8.95 9.60 -42.59
C VAL A 922 -10.04 9.76 -43.65
N GLN A 923 -10.07 8.77 -44.56
CA GLN A 923 -11.30 8.23 -45.14
C GLN A 923 -12.12 7.57 -44.03
N GLY A 924 -12.56 8.40 -43.08
CA GLY A 924 -13.36 8.03 -41.93
C GLY A 924 -14.70 8.71 -42.11
N ASP A 925 -15.77 8.01 -41.76
CA ASP A 925 -17.13 8.42 -42.06
C ASP A 925 -17.59 9.64 -41.23
N LYS A 926 -16.70 10.55 -40.78
CA LYS A 926 -16.99 11.58 -39.77
C LYS A 926 -16.20 12.90 -39.93
N TYR A 927 -16.86 14.03 -39.71
CA TYR A 927 -16.29 15.39 -39.69
C TYR A 927 -16.54 16.13 -38.36
N SER A 928 -16.20 17.42 -38.30
CA SER A 928 -16.41 18.31 -37.14
C SER A 928 -16.71 19.74 -37.56
N ALA A 929 -17.45 20.48 -36.73
CA ALA A 929 -17.86 21.86 -37.00
C ALA A 929 -17.90 22.70 -35.72
N PHE A 930 -17.79 24.02 -35.84
CA PHE A 930 -18.11 24.95 -34.77
C PHE A 930 -19.51 25.52 -34.94
N ALA A 931 -20.32 25.44 -33.88
CA ALA A 931 -21.50 26.29 -33.73
C ALA A 931 -21.05 27.61 -33.09
N ILE A 932 -21.16 28.72 -33.82
CA ILE A 932 -20.70 30.04 -33.40
C ILE A 932 -21.92 30.89 -33.04
N PHE A 933 -21.97 31.33 -31.78
CA PHE A 933 -23.04 32.16 -31.23
C PHE A 933 -22.59 33.62 -31.15
N THR A 934 -23.55 34.53 -31.00
CA THR A 934 -23.29 35.98 -30.86
C THR A 934 -22.57 36.31 -29.55
N SER A 935 -22.76 35.48 -28.52
CA SER A 935 -22.14 35.66 -27.20
C SER A 935 -21.77 34.33 -26.50
N PRO A 936 -20.79 34.34 -25.57
CA PRO A 936 -20.50 33.20 -24.69
C PRO A 936 -21.71 32.72 -23.87
N GLN A 937 -22.60 33.65 -23.49
CA GLN A 937 -23.79 33.37 -22.69
C GLN A 937 -24.83 32.57 -23.51
N GLU A 938 -25.03 32.93 -24.78
CA GLU A 938 -25.87 32.16 -25.71
C GLU A 938 -25.33 30.74 -25.92
N ALA A 939 -24.02 30.61 -26.18
CA ALA A 939 -23.37 29.31 -26.33
C ALA A 939 -23.53 28.43 -25.07
N HIS A 940 -23.42 29.01 -23.87
CA HIS A 940 -23.64 28.29 -22.61
C HIS A 940 -25.10 27.84 -22.46
N GLN A 941 -26.08 28.72 -22.70
CA GLN A 941 -27.50 28.39 -22.59
C GLN A 941 -27.93 27.33 -23.62
N ALA A 942 -27.42 27.43 -24.85
CA ALA A 942 -27.65 26.46 -25.91
C ALA A 942 -27.12 25.07 -25.50
N TYR A 943 -25.89 25.00 -24.97
CA TYR A 943 -25.33 23.75 -24.44
C TYR A 943 -26.14 23.17 -23.27
N GLU A 944 -26.64 23.98 -22.33
CA GLU A 944 -27.42 23.42 -21.22
C GLU A 944 -28.77 22.85 -21.65
N LYS A 945 -29.44 23.49 -22.62
CA LYS A 945 -30.72 23.03 -23.20
C LYS A 945 -30.59 21.75 -24.04
N VAL A 946 -29.40 21.43 -24.56
CA VAL A 946 -29.13 20.14 -25.21
C VAL A 946 -29.37 18.97 -24.24
N GLN A 947 -30.22 18.02 -24.63
CA GLN A 947 -30.37 16.75 -23.94
C GLN A 947 -29.34 15.73 -24.49
N GLY A 948 -28.62 15.06 -23.59
CA GLY A 948 -27.55 14.14 -23.93
C GLY A 948 -26.77 13.67 -22.70
N SER A 949 -26.03 12.56 -22.80
CA SER A 949 -25.23 12.06 -21.68
C SER A 949 -24.04 12.97 -21.40
N ARG A 950 -23.97 13.54 -20.19
CA ARG A 950 -22.88 14.43 -19.76
C ARG A 950 -21.59 13.64 -19.53
N GLU A 951 -20.52 14.09 -20.17
CA GLU A 951 -19.16 13.55 -20.07
C GLU A 951 -18.13 14.70 -19.96
N LYS A 952 -16.85 14.34 -19.85
CA LYS A 952 -15.72 15.27 -19.96
C LYS A 952 -14.71 14.75 -20.99
N ASP A 953 -14.07 15.66 -21.72
CA ASP A 953 -13.00 15.31 -22.65
C ASP A 953 -11.66 14.98 -21.92
N SER A 954 -10.61 14.65 -22.69
CA SER A 954 -9.26 14.38 -22.17
C SER A 954 -8.62 15.56 -21.42
N CYS A 955 -9.06 16.78 -21.69
CA CYS A 955 -8.64 18.02 -21.04
C CYS A 955 -9.53 18.41 -19.84
N GLY A 956 -10.62 17.68 -19.59
CA GLY A 956 -11.58 17.92 -18.51
C GLY A 956 -12.80 18.78 -18.90
N ARG A 957 -12.91 19.20 -20.18
CA ARG A 957 -13.94 20.12 -20.68
C ARG A 957 -15.30 19.41 -20.80
N PRO A 958 -16.42 20.05 -20.38
CA PRO A 958 -17.75 19.45 -20.48
C PRO A 958 -18.14 19.11 -21.92
N GLN A 959 -18.60 17.88 -22.16
CA GLN A 959 -19.24 17.47 -23.42
C GLN A 959 -20.55 16.70 -23.17
N LYS A 960 -21.43 16.66 -24.18
CA LYS A 960 -22.64 15.84 -24.23
C LYS A 960 -22.67 15.03 -25.52
N LEU A 961 -23.01 13.74 -25.44
CA LEU A 961 -23.38 12.92 -26.61
C LEU A 961 -24.87 13.12 -26.90
N ILE A 962 -25.21 13.47 -28.15
CA ILE A 962 -26.59 13.63 -28.64
C ILE A 962 -26.84 12.56 -29.71
N ALA A 963 -28.00 11.91 -29.62
CA ALA A 963 -28.61 11.17 -30.73
C ALA A 963 -29.75 12.02 -31.33
N PHE A 964 -29.78 12.20 -32.64
CA PHE A 964 -30.81 12.97 -33.35
C PHE A 964 -31.26 12.24 -34.63
N LYS A 965 -32.46 12.59 -35.11
CA LYS A 965 -33.01 12.02 -36.35
C LYS A 965 -32.82 12.99 -37.51
N LEU A 966 -32.33 12.46 -38.62
CA LEU A 966 -32.22 13.17 -39.89
C LEU A 966 -33.58 13.32 -40.56
N SER A 967 -33.67 14.23 -41.52
CA SER A 967 -34.84 14.43 -42.39
C SER A 967 -35.26 13.13 -43.11
N THR A 968 -34.29 12.25 -43.37
CA THR A 968 -34.43 10.91 -43.98
C THR A 968 -34.92 9.82 -43.03
N GLY A 969 -35.14 10.13 -41.75
CA GLY A 969 -35.59 9.19 -40.71
C GLY A 969 -34.48 8.35 -40.06
N VAL A 970 -33.25 8.39 -40.59
CA VAL A 970 -32.07 7.74 -40.01
C VAL A 970 -31.64 8.46 -38.72
N THR A 971 -31.17 7.72 -37.71
CA THR A 971 -30.68 8.30 -36.45
C THR A 971 -29.15 8.39 -36.48
N ALA A 972 -28.59 9.53 -36.07
CA ALA A 972 -27.16 9.81 -36.05
C ALA A 972 -26.72 10.38 -34.69
N ASP A 973 -25.48 10.10 -34.30
CA ASP A 973 -24.90 10.52 -33.03
C ASP A 973 -23.76 11.53 -33.23
N LEU A 974 -23.71 12.59 -32.41
CA LEU A 974 -22.56 13.51 -32.35
C LEU A 974 -22.27 14.00 -30.93
N PHE A 975 -21.07 14.53 -30.71
CA PHE A 975 -20.69 15.16 -29.45
C PHE A 975 -20.70 16.68 -29.56
N VAL A 976 -21.28 17.36 -28.56
CA VAL A 976 -21.21 18.81 -28.37
C VAL A 976 -20.34 19.11 -27.17
N ARG A 977 -19.36 20.00 -27.30
CA ARG A 977 -18.38 20.31 -26.24
C ARG A 977 -18.28 21.82 -25.97
N LYS A 978 -18.31 22.22 -24.67
CA LYS A 978 -17.98 23.59 -24.24
C LYS A 978 -16.49 23.87 -24.48
N MET A 979 -16.14 25.05 -24.97
CA MET A 979 -14.75 25.42 -25.21
C MET A 979 -13.99 25.84 -23.94
N ALA A 980 -14.71 26.22 -22.87
CA ALA A 980 -14.18 26.61 -21.56
C ALA A 980 -14.61 25.65 -20.43
N ASN A 981 -13.96 25.77 -19.27
CA ASN A 981 -13.91 24.70 -18.24
C ASN A 981 -14.74 24.95 -16.97
N VAL A 982 -15.62 25.97 -16.92
CA VAL A 982 -16.22 26.46 -15.66
C VAL A 982 -17.76 26.55 -15.71
N ASP A 983 -18.40 26.03 -14.66
CA ASP A 983 -19.80 26.34 -14.30
C ASP A 983 -19.86 27.69 -13.53
N SER A 984 -19.42 28.76 -14.18
CA SER A 984 -19.40 30.11 -13.60
C SER A 984 -20.70 30.86 -13.91
N SER A 985 -21.75 30.58 -13.14
CA SER A 985 -23.01 31.34 -13.17
C SER A 985 -23.53 31.65 -11.76
N ALA A 986 -22.69 32.31 -10.96
CA ALA A 986 -23.05 32.83 -9.64
C ALA A 986 -22.58 34.29 -9.42
N GLN A 987 -22.49 35.07 -10.49
CA GLN A 987 -22.45 36.54 -10.47
C GLN A 987 -22.73 37.07 -11.89
N VAL A 988 -23.78 37.88 -12.01
CA VAL A 988 -24.07 38.97 -13.00
C VAL A 988 -25.58 39.02 -13.28
N SER A 989 -26.27 39.77 -12.42
CA SER A 989 -27.47 40.55 -12.74
C SER A 989 -27.49 41.72 -11.74
N SER A 990 -27.64 42.99 -12.12
CA SER A 990 -27.87 43.58 -13.44
C SER A 990 -27.11 44.90 -13.60
N LYS A 991 -26.73 45.24 -14.83
CA LYS A 991 -26.65 46.64 -15.29
C LYS A 991 -27.57 46.78 -16.48
N ARG A 992 -28.62 47.59 -16.35
CA ARG A 992 -29.44 48.06 -17.47
C ARG A 992 -29.15 49.55 -17.70
N ALA A 993 -29.47 49.99 -18.92
CA ALA A 993 -29.08 51.25 -19.53
C ALA A 993 -29.22 52.52 -18.67
N LEU A 994 -28.34 53.48 -18.96
CA LEU A 994 -28.57 54.90 -18.73
C LEU A 994 -29.67 55.39 -19.67
N GLU A 995 -30.70 56.04 -19.14
CA GLU A 995 -31.45 57.08 -19.84
C GLU A 995 -31.49 58.34 -18.97
N VAL A 996 -31.80 59.46 -19.61
CA VAL A 996 -31.42 60.82 -19.19
C VAL A 996 -32.47 61.48 -18.31
N GLU A 997 -31.98 62.30 -17.37
CA GLU A 997 -32.64 63.36 -16.56
C GLU A 997 -34.18 63.40 -16.44
N GLU A 998 -34.66 63.42 -15.18
CA GLU A 998 -35.40 64.61 -14.71
C GLU A 998 -35.34 64.76 -13.17
N ASN A 999 -36.02 65.77 -12.62
CA ASN A 999 -35.49 66.62 -11.55
C ASN A 999 -36.12 66.41 -10.13
N SER A 1000 -35.48 67.03 -9.13
CA SER A 1000 -36.01 67.42 -7.80
C SER A 1000 -36.13 66.36 -6.67
N GLY A 1001 -36.11 66.82 -5.40
CA GLY A 1001 -36.65 66.01 -4.28
C GLY A 1001 -35.82 65.89 -2.99
N VAL A 1002 -35.47 67.02 -2.37
CA VAL A 1002 -34.92 67.17 -1.01
C VAL A 1002 -35.57 66.24 0.06
N HIS A 1003 -34.79 65.54 0.90
CA HIS A 1003 -34.76 65.75 2.37
C HIS A 1003 -33.73 64.90 3.16
N LYS A 1004 -33.12 65.55 4.18
CA LYS A 1004 -32.11 65.02 5.12
C LYS A 1004 -32.73 64.54 6.45
N LYS A 1005 -31.89 63.81 7.24
CA LYS A 1005 -31.88 63.56 8.71
C LYS A 1005 -32.46 62.19 9.15
N GLN A 1006 -32.05 61.51 10.24
CA GLN A 1006 -30.91 61.54 11.21
C GLN A 1006 -30.98 60.24 12.09
N LYS A 1007 -29.97 59.69 12.79
CA LYS A 1007 -28.50 59.93 12.88
C LYS A 1007 -27.78 58.68 13.52
N THR A 1008 -26.77 58.13 12.83
CA THR A 1008 -25.51 57.49 13.35
C THR A 1008 -25.44 56.63 14.64
N GLY A 1009 -24.73 55.49 14.53
CA GLY A 1009 -24.26 54.67 15.67
C GLY A 1009 -23.16 53.63 15.32
N GLN A 1010 -22.04 54.12 14.77
CA GLN A 1010 -20.67 53.53 14.69
C GLN A 1010 -20.41 52.07 15.15
N LYS A 1011 -19.95 51.21 14.22
CA LYS A 1011 -18.72 50.35 14.29
C LYS A 1011 -18.69 49.35 13.11
N ALA A 1012 -17.95 49.66 12.02
CA ALA A 1012 -17.60 48.69 10.95
C ALA A 1012 -16.59 49.26 9.91
N GLU A 1013 -15.53 49.97 10.33
CA GLU A 1013 -14.45 50.41 9.42
C GLU A 1013 -13.09 50.27 10.11
N GLU A 1014 -12.61 49.03 10.28
CA GLU A 1014 -11.23 48.77 10.73
C GLU A 1014 -10.64 47.40 10.30
N GLU A 1015 -11.43 46.48 9.71
CA GLU A 1015 -10.93 45.14 9.29
C GLU A 1015 -10.50 45.03 7.82
N THR A 1016 -10.94 45.92 6.92
CA THR A 1016 -10.68 45.80 5.46
C THR A 1016 -9.35 46.40 4.99
N THR A 1017 -8.59 47.09 5.85
CA THR A 1017 -7.27 47.64 5.53
C THR A 1017 -6.10 46.73 5.96
N ALA A 1018 -6.35 45.70 6.77
CA ALA A 1018 -5.32 44.74 7.19
C ALA A 1018 -4.98 43.72 6.08
N GLU A 1019 -6.00 43.16 5.42
CA GLU A 1019 -5.82 42.07 4.43
C GLU A 1019 -5.13 42.54 3.12
N LEU A 1020 -5.26 43.82 2.76
CA LEU A 1020 -4.60 44.38 1.56
C LEU A 1020 -3.10 44.64 1.75
N ASN A 1021 -2.65 44.95 2.97
CA ASN A 1021 -1.24 45.17 3.24
C ASN A 1021 -0.45 43.85 3.32
N GLN A 1022 -1.06 42.79 3.88
CA GLN A 1022 -0.39 41.50 4.08
C GLN A 1022 -0.05 40.79 2.75
N CYS A 1023 -0.84 41.01 1.68
CA CYS A 1023 -0.52 40.53 0.33
C CYS A 1023 0.68 41.25 -0.32
N CYS A 1024 0.92 42.53 0.02
CA CYS A 1024 2.02 43.31 -0.56
C CYS A 1024 3.39 42.82 -0.06
N ASP A 1025 3.48 42.46 1.22
CA ASP A 1025 4.74 42.00 1.81
C ASP A 1025 5.07 40.55 1.41
N HIS A 1026 4.08 39.67 1.22
CA HIS A 1026 4.30 38.34 0.64
C HIS A 1026 4.83 38.37 -0.80
N LEU A 1027 4.42 39.34 -1.63
CA LEU A 1027 4.98 39.51 -2.97
C LEU A 1027 6.46 39.91 -2.93
N LYS A 1028 6.85 40.82 -2.04
CA LYS A 1028 8.26 41.23 -1.85
C LYS A 1028 9.11 40.08 -1.28
N GLU A 1029 8.57 39.31 -0.33
CA GLU A 1029 9.23 38.11 0.21
C GLU A 1029 9.48 37.09 -0.91
N MET A 1030 8.50 36.85 -1.79
CA MET A 1030 8.64 35.96 -2.94
C MET A 1030 9.67 36.45 -3.96
N GLU A 1031 9.71 37.74 -4.28
CA GLU A 1031 10.71 38.30 -5.20
C GLU A 1031 12.13 38.21 -4.62
N ARG A 1032 12.29 38.54 -3.33
CA ARG A 1032 13.56 38.38 -2.61
C ARG A 1032 14.05 36.94 -2.60
N LEU A 1033 13.18 35.97 -2.28
CA LEU A 1033 13.52 34.54 -2.31
C LEU A 1033 13.93 34.09 -3.72
N LYS A 1034 13.35 34.67 -4.77
CA LYS A 1034 13.72 34.43 -6.17
C LYS A 1034 15.13 34.92 -6.50
N GLU A 1035 15.51 36.10 -6.02
CA GLU A 1035 16.87 36.64 -6.17
C GLU A 1035 17.91 35.82 -5.37
N GLU A 1036 17.57 35.41 -4.14
CA GLU A 1036 18.42 34.54 -3.33
C GLU A 1036 18.62 33.17 -4.00
N GLN A 1037 17.58 32.61 -4.63
CA GLN A 1037 17.64 31.37 -5.40
C GLN A 1037 18.48 31.51 -6.68
N GLN A 1038 18.39 32.65 -7.38
CA GLN A 1038 19.22 32.94 -8.56
C GLN A 1038 20.72 33.07 -8.20
N LYS A 1039 21.04 33.78 -7.11
CA LYS A 1039 22.43 33.87 -6.59
C LYS A 1039 22.98 32.51 -6.15
N ALA A 1040 22.14 31.65 -5.58
CA ALA A 1040 22.54 30.27 -5.26
C ALA A 1040 22.83 29.45 -6.52
N LEU A 1041 22.06 29.63 -7.60
CA LEU A 1041 22.26 28.96 -8.89
C LEU A 1041 23.58 29.39 -9.55
N GLU A 1042 23.90 30.70 -9.54
CA GLU A 1042 25.17 31.23 -10.04
C GLU A 1042 26.37 30.70 -9.25
N LYS A 1043 26.29 30.70 -7.91
CA LYS A 1043 27.34 30.13 -7.06
C LYS A 1043 27.57 28.64 -7.32
N CYS A 1044 26.52 27.87 -7.60
CA CYS A 1044 26.62 26.46 -7.96
C CYS A 1044 27.24 26.25 -9.35
N SER A 1045 26.99 27.16 -10.29
CA SER A 1045 27.63 27.19 -11.63
C SER A 1045 29.14 27.42 -11.54
N ASP A 1046 29.60 28.33 -10.68
CA ASP A 1046 31.04 28.57 -10.50
C ASP A 1046 31.75 27.40 -9.78
N GLN A 1047 31.10 26.77 -8.81
CA GLN A 1047 31.60 25.53 -8.19
C GLN A 1047 31.70 24.37 -9.20
N LEU A 1048 30.78 24.27 -10.17
CA LEU A 1048 30.86 23.29 -11.25
C LEU A 1048 32.09 23.52 -12.15
N LYS A 1049 32.41 24.77 -12.51
CA LYS A 1049 33.63 25.11 -13.27
C LYS A 1049 34.90 24.76 -12.50
N GLU A 1050 34.93 24.99 -11.18
CA GLU A 1050 36.05 24.62 -10.32
C GLU A 1050 36.25 23.09 -10.27
N ILE A 1051 35.18 22.31 -10.12
CA ILE A 1051 35.20 20.85 -10.17
C ILE A 1051 35.69 20.34 -11.54
N GLU A 1052 35.29 20.99 -12.63
CA GLU A 1052 35.72 20.64 -13.99
C GLU A 1052 37.22 20.93 -14.21
N GLY A 1053 37.71 22.07 -13.71
CA GLY A 1053 39.14 22.38 -13.67
C GLY A 1053 39.96 21.37 -12.86
N LEU A 1054 39.45 20.94 -11.69
CA LEU A 1054 40.07 19.91 -10.86
C LEU A 1054 40.10 18.54 -11.56
N LYS A 1055 39.04 18.16 -12.30
CA LYS A 1055 39.06 16.95 -13.15
C LYS A 1055 40.15 17.00 -14.20
N GLN A 1056 40.35 18.15 -14.86
CA GLN A 1056 41.38 18.31 -15.88
C GLN A 1056 42.80 18.18 -15.28
N GLN A 1057 43.02 18.72 -14.08
CA GLN A 1057 44.27 18.54 -13.34
C GLN A 1057 44.50 17.07 -12.94
N LEU A 1058 43.44 16.35 -12.55
CA LEU A 1058 43.53 14.95 -12.16
C LEU A 1058 43.90 14.05 -13.36
N GLN A 1059 43.31 14.28 -14.54
CA GLN A 1059 43.70 13.59 -15.78
C GLN A 1059 45.17 13.83 -16.15
N ASN A 1060 45.67 15.07 -16.00
CA ASN A 1060 47.08 15.36 -16.26
C ASN A 1060 48.00 14.59 -15.31
N LYS A 1061 47.65 14.50 -14.02
CA LYS A 1061 48.42 13.71 -13.04
C LYS A 1061 48.35 12.20 -13.30
N GLU A 1062 47.21 11.67 -13.74
CA GLU A 1062 47.12 10.26 -14.17
C GLU A 1062 48.02 9.98 -15.38
N PHE A 1063 48.15 10.93 -16.32
CA PHE A 1063 49.07 10.82 -17.45
C PHE A 1063 50.55 10.86 -17.02
N GLU A 1064 50.92 11.72 -16.07
CA GLU A 1064 52.24 11.74 -15.45
C GLU A 1064 52.57 10.42 -14.73
N ILE A 1065 51.64 9.90 -13.92
CA ILE A 1065 51.78 8.61 -13.22
C ILE A 1065 51.92 7.45 -14.21
N SER A 1066 51.13 7.43 -15.29
CA SER A 1066 51.25 6.46 -16.39
C SER A 1066 52.64 6.50 -17.05
N THR A 1067 53.19 7.71 -17.23
CA THR A 1067 54.52 7.92 -17.80
C THR A 1067 55.63 7.48 -16.85
N LEU A 1068 55.53 7.80 -15.56
CA LEU A 1068 56.45 7.33 -14.52
C LEU A 1068 56.44 5.80 -14.39
N ASN A 1069 55.27 5.16 -14.45
CA ASN A 1069 55.16 3.69 -14.43
C ASN A 1069 55.82 3.03 -15.65
N LYS A 1070 55.78 3.67 -16.84
CA LYS A 1070 56.53 3.22 -18.03
C LYS A 1070 58.05 3.39 -17.89
N ILE A 1071 58.52 4.33 -17.08
CA ILE A 1071 59.95 4.50 -16.76
C ILE A 1071 60.39 3.47 -15.72
N VAL A 1072 59.62 3.28 -14.65
CA VAL A 1072 59.89 2.31 -13.57
C VAL A 1072 59.96 0.88 -14.12
N SER A 1073 59.02 0.49 -15.00
CA SER A 1073 59.03 -0.83 -15.65
C SER A 1073 60.26 -1.06 -16.56
N LYS A 1074 60.73 -0.03 -17.28
CA LYS A 1074 62.01 -0.10 -18.02
C LYS A 1074 63.22 -0.29 -17.07
N LEU A 1075 63.26 0.45 -15.95
CA LEU A 1075 64.33 0.33 -14.96
C LEU A 1075 64.34 -1.03 -14.24
N GLN A 1076 63.17 -1.61 -13.97
CA GLN A 1076 63.04 -2.95 -13.39
C GLN A 1076 63.43 -4.06 -14.38
N GLY A 1077 63.17 -3.87 -15.68
CA GLY A 1077 63.63 -4.79 -16.74
C GLY A 1077 65.16 -4.89 -16.85
N GLY A 1078 65.89 -3.80 -16.60
CA GLY A 1078 67.36 -3.77 -16.67
C GLY A 1078 68.06 -4.66 -15.64
N LYS A 1079 67.48 -4.85 -14.45
CA LYS A 1079 68.10 -5.63 -13.36
C LYS A 1079 68.06 -7.16 -13.55
N LYS A 1080 67.40 -7.69 -14.59
CA LYS A 1080 67.33 -9.13 -14.90
C LYS A 1080 68.34 -9.61 -15.97
N LYS A 1081 69.28 -8.77 -16.41
CA LYS A 1081 70.36 -9.15 -17.35
C LYS A 1081 71.78 -9.05 -16.75
N GLY A 1082 71.90 -9.06 -15.43
CA GLY A 1082 73.18 -8.88 -14.73
C GLY A 1082 73.26 -9.60 -13.39
N LYS A 1083 73.04 -10.92 -13.40
CA LYS A 1083 73.51 -11.90 -12.41
C LYS A 1083 73.52 -13.28 -13.05
#